data_AF-A0A0C3CN81-F1
#
_entry.id   AF-A0A0C3CN81-F1
#
_cell.length_a   1.000
_cell.length_b   1.000
_cell.length_c   1.000
_cell.angle_alpha   90.00
_cell.angle_beta   90.00
_cell.angle_gamma   90.00
#
_symmetry.space_group_name_H-M   'P 1'
#
loop_
_entity.id
_entity.type
_entity.pdbx_description
1 polymer ?
#
loop_
_entity_poly.entity_id
_entity_poly.type
_entity_poly.pdbx_seq_one_letter_code
_entity_poly.pdbx_strand_id
1 'polypeptide(L)'
;MEIFETNFSAALTAWKDVNLTELQKTLDAQGIELVDNQKESVIGRKALAEKTKEFKKIPDEEKLNAFKGLLKAYQTEIDSLTKRSKASDNAFLHVYKVLAEAPDPYPLLETAVDQAVKVTEAMEHEAELQRLKEENADLKKRINDFATVENAKKKLETKVEQLDQKMETLIQEKVSQKANELTATYDEKLRNYEDREQDLQRQLSLTKNQLRDLRVSNENNQAKLFDHSQRQDQEVVAKLAEVDMIIADLDRANSRIVALEHRNEILRAEIETTRSGTETSDRVKSLESQITELENETETLSQSIEAQKCRTMEAEAAGRKRVDDLSKELQKKALEIEQLRTKLKHLGDYDEIKRELGIMKYVEFSGLETNDDEDNIPNGGEDGWSLPSPHSGQAATNEGKSLEALLATKNKRLQEELTKLRILHSELEGSLQSSRKQLESATFALEKQRELNEKLETDLLSINKENGCRPSGESDRDVLSGLDIGKKPDTPVRATPIPFTPSADTSILPIVTSQRDRFRQRNAELEEELRKQFQIISELRTEIKTLQADNLNLYEKVRYMQSYREDSARYEEAMNPFEAFRGREATRAYQALNPVERGVLTLTRSILGNRRARTFFVCYALALHLLVMFTVYECTGSSGTQLQKQPNPHNS
;
A
#
# COMPACT_ATOMS: atom_id res chain seq x y z
N MET A 1 45.61 3.06 -57.13
CA MET A 1 46.48 3.14 -55.94
C MET A 1 47.93 2.91 -56.33
N GLU A 2 48.28 1.79 -56.95
CA GLU A 2 49.68 1.41 -57.23
C GLU A 2 50.51 2.46 -58.02
N ILE A 3 49.97 3.07 -59.09
CA ILE A 3 50.70 4.09 -59.88
C ILE A 3 50.97 5.37 -59.07
N PHE A 4 50.08 5.72 -58.14
CA PHE A 4 50.23 6.90 -57.28
C PHE A 4 51.16 6.63 -56.09
N GLU A 5 51.16 5.41 -55.55
CA GLU A 5 52.10 4.98 -54.50
C GLU A 5 53.53 4.93 -55.02
N THR A 6 53.74 4.46 -56.27
CA THR A 6 55.06 4.50 -56.91
C THR A 6 55.54 5.94 -57.13
N ASN A 7 54.64 6.85 -57.49
CA ASN A 7 54.98 8.27 -57.66
C ASN A 7 55.24 8.98 -56.33
N PHE A 8 54.49 8.63 -55.26
CA PHE A 8 54.71 9.18 -53.92
C PHE A 8 56.03 8.70 -53.31
N SER A 9 56.34 7.40 -53.44
CA SER A 9 57.61 6.83 -52.99
C SER A 9 58.80 7.39 -53.76
N ALA A 10 58.68 7.53 -55.08
CA ALA A 10 59.72 8.14 -55.91
C ALA A 10 59.93 9.62 -55.57
N ALA A 11 58.85 10.38 -55.38
CA ALA A 11 58.93 11.79 -54.98
C ALA A 11 59.51 11.97 -53.58
N LEU A 12 59.14 11.13 -52.62
CA LEU A 12 59.71 11.14 -51.28
C LEU A 12 61.20 10.84 -51.31
N THR A 13 61.63 9.93 -52.18
CA THR A 13 63.05 9.63 -52.40
C THR A 13 63.77 10.83 -53.03
N ALA A 14 63.20 11.47 -54.05
CA ALA A 14 63.76 12.67 -54.67
C ALA A 14 63.92 13.82 -53.67
N TRP A 15 62.90 14.11 -52.85
CA TRP A 15 62.99 15.16 -51.82
C TRP A 15 63.94 14.82 -50.67
N LYS A 16 64.10 13.52 -50.36
CA LYS A 16 65.10 13.03 -49.43
C LYS A 16 66.52 13.23 -49.97
N ASP A 17 66.73 12.96 -51.26
CA ASP A 17 68.03 13.10 -51.93
C ASP A 17 68.41 14.57 -52.16
N VAL A 18 67.42 15.45 -52.40
CA VAL A 18 67.60 16.92 -52.42
C VAL A 18 68.14 17.42 -51.08
N ASN A 19 67.75 16.77 -49.97
CA ASN A 19 68.18 17.07 -48.61
C ASN A 19 68.30 18.59 -48.36
N LEU A 20 67.14 19.27 -48.30
CA LEU A 20 67.06 20.73 -48.21
C LEU A 20 67.97 21.33 -47.14
N THR A 21 68.17 20.63 -46.01
CA THR A 21 69.06 21.08 -44.93
C THR A 21 70.53 21.12 -45.34
N GLU A 22 71.00 20.15 -46.13
CA GLU A 22 72.37 20.11 -46.63
C GLU A 22 72.58 21.03 -47.83
N LEU A 23 71.58 21.12 -48.71
CA LEU A 23 71.57 22.09 -49.81
C LEU A 23 71.62 23.53 -49.28
N GLN A 24 70.87 23.84 -48.22
CA GLN A 24 70.91 25.15 -47.57
C GLN A 24 72.31 25.49 -47.05
N LYS A 25 72.98 24.55 -46.36
CA LYS A 25 74.36 24.75 -45.88
C LYS A 25 75.34 25.02 -47.02
N THR A 26 75.19 24.30 -48.13
CA THR A 26 76.02 24.47 -49.32
C THR A 26 75.79 25.84 -49.96
N LEU A 27 74.52 26.26 -50.04
CA LEU A 27 74.13 27.57 -50.53
C LEU A 27 74.62 28.72 -49.65
N ASP A 28 74.58 28.55 -48.32
CA ASP A 28 75.10 29.53 -47.38
C ASP A 28 76.61 29.73 -47.60
N ALA A 29 77.37 28.64 -47.78
CA ALA A 29 78.80 28.71 -48.08
C ALA A 29 79.09 29.38 -49.44
N GLN A 30 78.34 29.02 -50.48
CA GLN A 30 78.44 29.65 -51.80
C GLN A 30 78.04 31.13 -51.78
N GLY A 31 77.06 31.49 -50.96
CA GLY A 31 76.63 32.87 -50.75
C GLY A 31 77.72 33.74 -50.13
N ILE A 32 78.43 33.20 -49.12
CA ILE A 32 79.61 33.87 -48.54
C ILE A 32 80.71 34.06 -49.59
N GLU A 33 81.03 33.02 -50.36
CA GLU A 33 82.02 33.08 -51.44
C GLU A 33 81.65 34.13 -52.51
N LEU A 34 80.37 34.22 -52.88
CA LEU A 34 79.89 35.21 -53.84
C LEU A 34 80.06 36.65 -53.32
N VAL A 35 79.75 36.88 -52.04
CA VAL A 35 79.94 38.18 -51.38
C VAL A 35 81.42 38.56 -51.32
N ASP A 36 82.30 37.61 -51.01
CA ASP A 36 83.73 37.88 -50.96
C ASP A 36 84.32 38.11 -52.36
N ASN A 37 83.89 37.34 -53.36
CA ASN A 37 84.21 37.57 -54.78
C ASN A 37 83.74 38.96 -55.27
N GLN A 38 82.61 39.45 -54.75
CA GLN A 38 82.12 40.81 -55.03
C GLN A 38 83.03 41.87 -54.41
N LYS A 39 83.49 41.68 -53.16
CA LYS A 39 84.45 42.59 -52.51
C LYS A 39 85.79 42.61 -53.24
N GLU A 40 86.33 41.44 -53.60
CA GLU A 40 87.55 41.32 -54.38
C GLU A 40 87.44 42.00 -55.75
N SER A 41 86.26 41.97 -56.38
CA SER A 41 85.96 42.74 -57.61
C SER A 41 86.23 44.23 -57.47
N VAL A 42 85.77 44.79 -56.35
CA VAL A 42 85.83 46.23 -56.10
C VAL A 42 87.28 46.62 -55.81
N ILE A 43 87.97 45.81 -55.01
CA ILE A 43 89.38 46.01 -54.65
C ILE A 43 90.29 45.86 -55.87
N GLY A 44 90.11 44.79 -56.66
CA GLY A 44 90.86 44.51 -57.89
C GLY A 44 90.70 45.62 -58.93
N ARG A 45 89.46 46.08 -59.19
CA ARG A 45 89.20 47.22 -60.09
C ARG A 45 89.85 48.52 -59.59
N LYS A 46 89.80 48.80 -58.28
CA LYS A 46 90.44 49.98 -57.69
C LYS A 46 91.96 49.94 -57.84
N ALA A 47 92.59 48.80 -57.51
CA ALA A 47 94.03 48.60 -57.64
C ALA A 47 94.51 48.73 -59.10
N LEU A 48 93.72 48.23 -60.05
CA LEU A 48 94.01 48.37 -61.47
C LEU A 48 93.92 49.83 -61.94
N ALA A 49 92.89 50.56 -61.49
CA ALA A 49 92.76 51.98 -61.78
C ALA A 49 93.93 52.81 -61.21
N GLU A 50 94.42 52.48 -60.02
CA GLU A 50 95.61 53.09 -59.41
C GLU A 50 96.88 52.81 -60.21
N LYS A 51 97.15 51.55 -60.59
CA LYS A 51 98.29 51.18 -61.44
C LYS A 51 98.25 51.85 -62.82
N THR A 52 97.06 51.99 -63.42
CA THR A 52 96.88 52.72 -64.68
C THR A 52 97.17 54.21 -64.52
N LYS A 53 96.80 54.80 -63.36
CA LYS A 53 97.10 56.20 -63.04
C LYS A 53 98.60 56.41 -62.79
N GLU A 54 99.27 55.49 -62.12
CA GLU A 54 100.72 55.51 -61.88
C GLU A 54 101.48 55.37 -63.19
N PHE A 55 101.10 54.42 -64.06
CA PHE A 55 101.71 54.25 -65.38
C PHE A 55 101.67 55.51 -66.24
N LYS A 56 100.55 56.25 -66.19
CA LYS A 56 100.41 57.54 -66.91
C LYS A 56 101.41 58.61 -66.46
N LYS A 57 101.96 58.53 -65.23
CA LYS A 57 102.90 59.49 -64.66
C LYS A 57 104.37 59.19 -64.96
N ILE A 58 104.69 58.00 -65.48
CA ILE A 58 106.06 57.57 -65.79
C ILE A 58 106.57 58.33 -67.04
N PRO A 59 107.85 58.71 -67.13
CA PRO A 59 108.44 59.30 -68.34
C PRO A 59 108.42 58.35 -69.56
N ASP A 60 108.35 58.89 -70.78
CA ASP A 60 108.13 58.09 -72.00
C ASP A 60 109.20 57.02 -72.28
N GLU A 61 110.45 57.25 -71.86
CA GLU A 61 111.57 56.31 -72.00
C GLU A 61 111.43 55.06 -71.10
N GLU A 62 110.75 55.19 -69.94
CA GLU A 62 110.56 54.12 -68.96
C GLU A 62 109.19 53.41 -69.09
N LYS A 63 108.22 54.01 -69.81
CA LYS A 63 106.89 53.44 -70.04
C LYS A 63 106.97 52.06 -70.70
N LEU A 64 107.90 51.85 -71.62
CA LEU A 64 108.03 50.58 -72.33
C LEU A 64 108.39 49.43 -71.37
N ASN A 65 109.18 49.73 -70.32
CA ASN A 65 109.54 48.77 -69.28
C ASN A 65 108.37 48.49 -68.31
N ALA A 66 107.57 49.50 -67.96
CA ALA A 66 106.43 49.36 -67.05
C ALA A 66 105.16 48.77 -67.71
N PHE A 67 105.02 48.88 -69.04
CA PHE A 67 103.83 48.45 -69.78
C PHE A 67 103.55 46.95 -69.61
N LYS A 68 104.60 46.12 -69.60
CA LYS A 68 104.48 44.67 -69.38
C LYS A 68 103.84 44.35 -68.02
N GLY A 69 104.17 45.12 -66.98
CA GLY A 69 103.59 44.96 -65.65
C GLY A 69 102.12 45.36 -65.59
N LEU A 70 101.75 46.47 -66.25
CA LEU A 70 100.36 46.92 -66.34
C LEU A 70 99.49 45.94 -67.13
N LEU A 71 99.97 45.49 -68.30
CA LEU A 71 99.26 44.51 -69.12
C LEU A 71 99.01 43.21 -68.35
N LYS A 72 100.01 42.73 -67.60
CA LYS A 72 99.86 41.56 -66.74
C LYS A 72 98.82 41.77 -65.64
N ALA A 73 98.74 42.97 -65.05
CA ALA A 73 97.72 43.29 -64.05
C ALA A 73 96.29 43.32 -64.64
N TYR A 74 96.10 43.87 -65.84
CA TYR A 74 94.82 43.79 -66.57
C TYR A 74 94.44 42.35 -66.88
N GLN A 75 95.40 41.53 -67.33
CA GLN A 75 95.16 40.13 -67.62
C GLN A 75 94.77 39.34 -66.37
N THR A 76 95.48 39.53 -65.25
CA THR A 76 95.12 38.91 -63.96
C THR A 76 93.69 39.27 -63.53
N GLU A 77 93.24 40.52 -63.71
CA GLU A 77 91.87 40.92 -63.32
C GLU A 77 90.80 40.39 -64.28
N ILE A 78 91.12 40.25 -65.58
CA ILE A 78 90.22 39.59 -66.55
C ILE A 78 90.07 38.10 -66.23
N ASP A 79 91.18 37.44 -65.88
CA ASP A 79 91.17 36.04 -65.44
C ASP A 79 90.40 35.87 -64.12
N SER A 80 90.59 36.79 -63.16
CA SER A 80 89.86 36.81 -61.88
C SER A 80 88.36 37.02 -62.08
N LEU A 81 87.97 37.92 -62.99
CA LEU A 81 86.57 38.19 -63.33
C LEU A 81 85.92 36.96 -63.96
N THR A 82 86.61 36.32 -64.91
CA THR A 82 86.13 35.10 -65.55
C THR A 82 85.95 33.96 -64.55
N LYS A 83 86.89 33.81 -63.60
CA LYS A 83 86.80 32.81 -62.54
C LYS A 83 85.58 33.05 -61.63
N ARG A 84 85.32 34.30 -61.24
CA ARG A 84 84.18 34.67 -60.39
C ARG A 84 82.84 34.47 -61.09
N SER A 85 82.73 34.85 -62.37
CA SER A 85 81.53 34.58 -63.19
C SER A 85 81.25 33.08 -63.27
N LYS A 86 82.28 32.26 -63.54
CA LYS A 86 82.12 30.80 -63.58
C LYS A 86 81.69 30.23 -62.22
N ALA A 87 82.17 30.78 -61.11
CA ALA A 87 81.76 30.35 -59.78
C ALA A 87 80.27 30.64 -59.52
N SER A 88 79.79 31.85 -59.88
CA SER A 88 78.36 32.18 -59.74
C SER A 88 77.47 31.36 -60.67
N ASP A 89 77.89 31.13 -61.92
CA ASP A 89 77.13 30.35 -62.89
C ASP A 89 77.04 28.88 -62.46
N ASN A 90 78.14 28.30 -61.95
CA ASN A 90 78.15 26.94 -61.43
C ASN A 90 77.29 26.80 -60.16
N ALA A 91 77.31 27.78 -59.26
CA ALA A 91 76.46 27.78 -58.06
C ALA A 91 74.97 27.81 -58.42
N PHE A 92 74.58 28.69 -59.35
CA PHE A 92 73.20 28.76 -59.84
C PHE A 92 72.76 27.46 -60.55
N LEU A 93 73.58 26.94 -61.47
CA LEU A 93 73.27 25.72 -62.20
C LEU A 93 73.17 24.49 -61.29
N HIS A 94 73.96 24.43 -60.22
CA HIS A 94 73.87 23.38 -59.21
C HIS A 94 72.48 23.37 -58.54
N VAL A 95 72.01 24.53 -58.09
CA VAL A 95 70.69 24.67 -57.45
C VAL A 95 69.57 24.37 -58.44
N TYR A 96 69.66 24.92 -59.66
CA TYR A 96 68.66 24.70 -60.70
C TYR A 96 68.54 23.21 -61.02
N LYS A 97 69.66 22.49 -61.14
CA LYS A 97 69.65 21.04 -61.42
C LYS A 97 68.94 20.25 -60.31
N VAL A 98 69.28 20.52 -59.05
CA VAL A 98 68.70 19.83 -57.90
C VAL A 98 67.19 20.08 -57.78
N LEU A 99 66.74 21.30 -58.06
CA LEU A 99 65.31 21.66 -57.99
C LEU A 99 64.50 21.29 -59.23
N ALA A 100 65.13 21.26 -60.42
CA ALA A 100 64.43 20.91 -61.67
C ALA A 100 64.09 19.42 -61.76
N GLU A 101 64.88 18.56 -61.11
CA GLU A 101 64.63 17.12 -61.03
C GLU A 101 63.62 16.75 -59.91
N ALA A 102 63.31 17.68 -59.00
CA ALA A 102 62.39 17.45 -57.89
C ALA A 102 60.91 17.63 -58.33
N PRO A 103 60.02 16.67 -58.05
CA PRO A 103 58.59 16.80 -58.34
C PRO A 103 57.92 17.81 -57.39
N ASP A 104 56.85 18.47 -57.85
CA ASP A 104 56.08 19.42 -57.04
C ASP A 104 55.52 18.76 -55.76
N PRO A 105 55.83 19.28 -54.55
CA PRO A 105 55.38 18.68 -53.30
C PRO A 105 53.91 18.97 -52.98
N TYR A 106 53.29 20.00 -53.57
CA TYR A 106 51.91 20.40 -53.24
C TYR A 106 50.87 19.28 -53.44
N PRO A 107 50.76 18.63 -54.61
CA PRO A 107 49.76 17.57 -54.83
C PRO A 107 50.00 16.32 -53.95
N LEU A 108 51.24 16.08 -53.54
CA LEU A 108 51.60 14.97 -52.65
C LEU A 108 51.14 15.24 -51.21
N LEU A 109 51.26 16.49 -50.76
CA LEU A 109 50.78 16.90 -49.45
C LEU A 109 49.24 16.93 -49.39
N GLU A 110 48.58 17.41 -50.45
CA GLU A 110 47.13 17.40 -50.55
C GLU A 110 46.57 15.97 -50.47
N THR A 111 47.14 15.04 -51.24
CA THR A 111 46.73 13.63 -51.19
C THR A 111 47.04 12.95 -49.86
N ALA A 112 48.14 13.30 -49.20
CA ALA A 112 48.47 12.81 -47.85
C ALA A 112 47.46 13.31 -46.80
N VAL A 113 47.03 14.57 -46.91
CA VAL A 113 45.98 15.13 -46.04
C VAL A 113 44.65 14.42 -46.29
N ASP A 114 44.25 14.23 -47.55
CA ASP A 114 43.03 13.49 -47.90
C ASP A 114 43.05 12.04 -47.40
N GLN A 115 44.20 11.37 -47.49
CA GLN A 115 44.37 10.01 -46.94
C GLN A 115 44.29 10.01 -45.41
N ALA A 116 44.88 10.99 -44.73
CA ALA A 116 44.78 11.12 -43.28
C ALA A 116 43.32 11.31 -42.83
N VAL A 117 42.55 12.14 -43.53
CA VAL A 117 41.12 12.34 -43.26
C VAL A 117 40.34 11.03 -43.46
N LYS A 118 40.57 10.33 -44.57
CA LYS A 118 39.92 9.03 -44.83
C LYS A 118 40.26 7.97 -43.79
N VAL A 119 41.50 7.97 -43.27
CA VAL A 119 41.91 7.08 -42.19
C VAL A 119 41.16 7.42 -40.90
N THR A 120 41.01 8.70 -40.56
CA THR A 120 40.23 9.10 -39.38
C THR A 120 38.75 8.72 -39.51
N GLU A 121 38.14 8.95 -40.67
CA GLU A 121 36.75 8.53 -40.94
C GLU A 121 36.59 7.00 -40.84
N ALA A 122 37.54 6.23 -41.38
CA ALA A 122 37.52 4.77 -41.27
C ALA A 122 37.63 4.29 -39.81
N MET A 123 38.44 4.95 -38.98
CA MET A 123 38.54 4.64 -37.55
C MET A 123 37.24 4.94 -36.80
N GLU A 124 36.57 6.04 -37.13
CA GLU A 124 35.26 6.39 -36.56
C GLU A 124 34.19 5.36 -36.93
N HIS A 125 34.14 4.94 -38.20
CA HIS A 125 33.22 3.88 -38.65
C HIS A 125 33.52 2.53 -38.00
N GLU A 126 34.80 2.18 -37.78
CA GLU A 126 35.15 0.95 -37.08
C GLU A 126 34.70 0.99 -35.61
N ALA A 127 34.87 2.13 -34.93
CA ALA A 127 34.40 2.33 -33.57
C ALA A 127 32.86 2.24 -33.47
N GLU A 128 32.14 2.82 -34.43
CA GLU A 128 30.68 2.71 -34.50
C GLU A 128 30.21 1.27 -34.73
N LEU A 129 30.87 0.54 -35.64
CA LEU A 129 30.59 -0.87 -35.88
C LEU A 129 30.85 -1.74 -34.65
N GLN A 130 31.88 -1.44 -33.86
CA GLN A 130 32.12 -2.13 -32.58
C GLN A 130 31.00 -1.83 -31.58
N ARG A 131 30.61 -0.56 -31.42
CA ARG A 131 29.50 -0.17 -30.53
C ARG A 131 28.19 -0.87 -30.91
N LEU A 132 27.85 -0.90 -32.20
CA LEU A 132 26.64 -1.57 -32.68
C LEU A 132 26.69 -3.10 -32.48
N LYS A 133 27.87 -3.72 -32.54
CA LYS A 133 28.03 -5.15 -32.23
C LYS A 133 27.83 -5.44 -30.74
N GLU A 134 28.35 -4.59 -29.87
CA GLU A 134 28.15 -4.68 -28.43
C GLU A 134 26.67 -4.49 -28.05
N GLU A 135 26.03 -3.45 -28.59
CA GLU A 135 24.60 -3.21 -28.41
C GLU A 135 23.76 -4.41 -28.86
N ASN A 136 24.08 -5.01 -30.01
CA ASN A 136 23.41 -6.23 -30.48
C ASN A 136 23.65 -7.45 -29.57
N ALA A 137 24.84 -7.59 -28.99
CA ALA A 137 25.15 -8.65 -28.04
C ALA A 137 24.34 -8.49 -26.74
N ASP A 138 24.26 -7.26 -26.23
CA ASP A 138 23.47 -6.92 -25.05
C ASP A 138 21.97 -7.12 -25.28
N LEU A 139 21.45 -6.72 -26.44
CA LEU A 139 20.06 -6.97 -26.82
C LEU A 139 19.76 -8.48 -26.89
N LYS A 140 20.66 -9.28 -27.48
CA LYS A 140 20.50 -10.74 -27.50
C LYS A 140 20.51 -11.34 -26.09
N LYS A 141 21.37 -10.83 -25.20
CA LYS A 141 21.39 -11.26 -23.79
C LYS A 141 20.08 -10.92 -23.09
N ARG A 142 19.57 -9.69 -23.25
CA ARG A 142 18.27 -9.26 -22.69
C ARG A 142 17.11 -10.11 -23.20
N ILE A 143 17.11 -10.50 -24.48
CA ILE A 143 16.10 -11.41 -25.04
C ILE A 143 16.17 -12.78 -24.38
N ASN A 144 17.37 -13.33 -24.18
CA ASN A 144 17.54 -14.62 -23.50
C ASN A 144 17.10 -14.55 -22.03
N ASP A 145 17.47 -13.49 -21.32
CA ASP A 145 17.06 -13.27 -19.93
C ASP A 145 15.53 -13.15 -19.85
N PHE A 146 14.90 -12.42 -20.77
CA PHE A 146 13.45 -12.34 -20.87
C PHE A 146 12.80 -13.72 -21.08
N ALA A 147 13.36 -14.56 -21.95
CA ALA A 147 12.86 -15.93 -22.14
C ALA A 147 12.97 -16.78 -20.87
N THR A 148 14.00 -16.58 -20.04
CA THR A 148 14.10 -17.29 -18.74
C THR A 148 13.05 -16.81 -17.74
N VAL A 149 12.80 -15.49 -17.67
CA VAL A 149 11.77 -14.89 -16.83
C VAL A 149 10.38 -15.35 -17.25
N GLU A 150 10.10 -15.39 -18.55
CA GLU A 150 8.82 -15.86 -19.10
C GLU A 150 8.54 -17.33 -18.72
N ASN A 151 9.57 -18.18 -18.77
CA ASN A 151 9.46 -19.57 -18.32
C ASN A 151 9.25 -19.70 -16.81
N ALA A 152 9.88 -18.83 -16.01
CA ALA A 152 9.66 -18.79 -14.56
C ALA A 152 8.23 -18.31 -14.23
N LYS A 153 7.73 -17.31 -14.95
CA LYS A 153 6.35 -16.81 -14.84
C LYS A 153 5.33 -17.91 -15.11
N LYS A 154 5.45 -18.65 -16.23
CA LYS A 154 4.57 -19.80 -16.54
C LYS A 154 4.58 -20.88 -15.45
N LYS A 155 5.74 -21.14 -14.84
CA LYS A 155 5.86 -22.09 -13.72
C LYS A 155 5.21 -21.58 -12.43
N LEU A 156 5.16 -20.26 -12.22
CA LEU A 156 4.46 -19.68 -11.08
C LEU A 156 2.95 -19.64 -11.33
N GLU A 157 2.50 -19.26 -12.52
CA GLU A 157 1.09 -19.28 -12.92
C GLU A 157 0.48 -20.69 -12.74
N THR A 158 1.15 -21.72 -13.22
CA THR A 158 0.71 -23.11 -13.02
C THR A 158 0.66 -23.55 -11.55
N LYS A 159 1.51 -22.99 -10.68
CA LYS A 159 1.46 -23.26 -9.24
C LYS A 159 0.30 -22.54 -8.56
N VAL A 160 0.01 -21.31 -8.96
CA VAL A 160 -1.15 -20.55 -8.48
C VAL A 160 -2.42 -21.30 -8.85
N GLU A 161 -2.57 -21.69 -10.12
CA GLU A 161 -3.73 -22.45 -10.59
C GLU A 161 -3.92 -23.78 -9.83
N GLN A 162 -2.82 -24.47 -9.50
CA GLN A 162 -2.87 -25.67 -8.66
C GLN A 162 -3.27 -25.39 -7.21
N LEU A 163 -2.89 -24.24 -6.65
CA LEU A 163 -3.29 -23.86 -5.28
C LEU A 163 -4.76 -23.44 -5.25
N ASP A 164 -5.23 -22.73 -6.28
CA ASP A 164 -6.63 -22.33 -6.42
C ASP A 164 -7.53 -23.56 -6.58
N GLN A 165 -7.15 -24.52 -7.42
CA GLN A 165 -7.89 -25.80 -7.54
C GLN A 165 -7.91 -26.58 -6.21
N LYS A 166 -6.81 -26.57 -5.45
CA LYS A 166 -6.78 -27.20 -4.11
C LYS A 166 -7.65 -26.46 -3.11
N MET A 167 -7.69 -25.13 -3.17
CA MET A 167 -8.56 -24.34 -2.31
C MET A 167 -10.03 -24.59 -2.66
N GLU A 168 -10.38 -24.60 -3.94
CA GLU A 168 -11.74 -24.86 -4.42
C GLU A 168 -12.21 -26.25 -3.99
N THR A 169 -11.37 -27.28 -4.14
CA THR A 169 -11.71 -28.64 -3.68
C THR A 169 -11.89 -28.72 -2.16
N LEU A 170 -11.06 -28.02 -1.37
CA LEU A 170 -11.23 -27.94 0.09
C LEU A 170 -12.52 -27.20 0.49
N ILE A 171 -12.84 -26.09 -0.18
CA ILE A 171 -14.07 -25.34 0.04
C ILE A 171 -15.27 -26.23 -0.30
N GLN A 172 -15.25 -26.91 -1.44
CA GLN A 172 -16.33 -27.79 -1.87
C GLN A 172 -16.50 -28.98 -0.91
N GLU A 173 -15.41 -29.56 -0.42
CA GLU A 173 -15.45 -30.59 0.61
C GLU A 173 -16.07 -30.05 1.90
N LYS A 174 -15.65 -28.87 2.37
CA LYS A 174 -16.21 -28.25 3.59
C LYS A 174 -17.68 -27.89 3.46
N VAL A 175 -18.10 -27.37 2.31
CA VAL A 175 -19.51 -27.09 2.01
C VAL A 175 -20.30 -28.39 2.00
N SER A 176 -19.78 -29.46 1.38
CA SER A 176 -20.45 -30.77 1.38
C SER A 176 -20.58 -31.37 2.78
N GLN A 177 -19.54 -31.26 3.61
CA GLN A 177 -19.57 -31.71 5.02
C GLN A 177 -20.63 -30.94 5.81
N LYS A 178 -20.68 -29.62 5.67
CA LYS A 178 -21.69 -28.78 6.36
C LYS A 178 -23.11 -29.03 5.86
N ALA A 179 -23.29 -29.24 4.55
CA ALA A 179 -24.58 -29.62 3.99
C ALA A 179 -25.05 -30.97 4.56
N ASN A 180 -24.17 -31.97 4.62
CA ASN A 180 -24.49 -33.28 5.19
C ASN A 180 -24.81 -33.20 6.69
N GLU A 181 -24.05 -32.41 7.47
CA GLU A 181 -24.35 -32.15 8.88
C GLU A 181 -25.73 -31.51 9.06
N LEU A 182 -26.04 -30.47 8.28
CA LEU A 182 -27.35 -29.83 8.34
C LEU A 182 -28.48 -30.79 7.96
N THR A 183 -28.33 -31.54 6.87
CA THR A 183 -29.30 -32.56 6.47
C THR A 183 -29.51 -33.60 7.59
N ALA A 184 -28.43 -34.09 8.21
CA ALA A 184 -28.54 -35.03 9.33
C ALA A 184 -29.32 -34.43 10.52
N THR A 185 -29.07 -33.15 10.86
CA THR A 185 -29.83 -32.49 11.94
C THR A 185 -31.31 -32.27 11.58
N TYR A 186 -31.62 -32.03 10.30
CA TYR A 186 -33.01 -31.92 9.84
C TYR A 186 -33.70 -33.27 9.86
N ASP A 187 -33.03 -34.33 9.41
CA ASP A 187 -33.55 -35.69 9.45
C ASP A 187 -33.82 -36.16 10.89
N GLU A 188 -32.94 -35.86 11.84
CA GLU A 188 -33.14 -36.16 13.25
C GLU A 188 -34.35 -35.39 13.82
N LYS A 189 -34.47 -34.09 13.49
CA LYS A 189 -35.64 -33.30 13.88
C LYS A 189 -36.92 -33.85 13.28
N LEU A 190 -36.89 -34.25 12.01
CA LEU A 190 -38.05 -34.82 11.32
C LEU A 190 -38.50 -36.12 12.00
N ARG A 191 -37.56 -37.02 12.31
CA ARG A 191 -37.84 -38.27 13.06
C ARG A 191 -38.43 -37.99 14.44
N ASN A 192 -37.88 -37.02 15.18
CA ASN A 192 -38.43 -36.63 16.48
C ASN A 192 -39.86 -36.08 16.38
N TYR A 193 -40.17 -35.32 15.32
CA TYR A 193 -41.54 -34.86 15.06
C TYR A 193 -42.47 -36.01 14.67
N GLU A 194 -42.00 -36.95 13.85
CA GLU A 194 -42.75 -38.14 13.46
C GLU A 194 -43.06 -39.03 14.68
N ASP A 195 -42.08 -39.30 15.55
CA ASP A 195 -42.27 -40.07 16.78
C ASP A 195 -43.27 -39.38 17.72
N ARG A 196 -43.16 -38.05 17.86
CA ARG A 196 -44.10 -37.25 18.65
C ARG A 196 -45.51 -37.29 18.06
N GLU A 197 -45.63 -37.24 16.74
CA GLU A 197 -46.92 -37.37 16.06
C GLU A 197 -47.52 -38.75 16.32
N GLN A 198 -46.73 -39.82 16.20
CA GLN A 198 -47.18 -41.18 16.51
C GLN A 198 -47.63 -41.32 17.96
N ASP A 199 -46.93 -40.74 18.93
CA ASP A 199 -47.33 -40.77 20.34
C ASP A 199 -48.64 -40.01 20.58
N LEU A 200 -48.82 -38.83 19.97
CA LEU A 200 -50.07 -38.09 20.03
C LEU A 200 -51.22 -38.88 19.36
N GLN A 201 -50.95 -39.55 18.23
CA GLN A 201 -51.92 -40.43 17.59
C GLN A 201 -52.29 -41.62 18.49
N ARG A 202 -51.31 -42.24 19.18
CA ARG A 202 -51.55 -43.31 20.18
C ARG A 202 -52.41 -42.79 21.34
N GLN A 203 -52.09 -41.63 21.91
CA GLN A 203 -52.89 -41.01 22.98
C GLN A 203 -54.32 -40.67 22.53
N LEU A 204 -54.49 -40.12 21.33
CA LEU A 204 -55.80 -39.88 20.72
C LEU A 204 -56.57 -41.18 20.51
N SER A 205 -55.91 -42.25 20.08
CA SER A 205 -56.55 -43.56 19.91
C SER A 205 -57.00 -44.15 21.25
N LEU A 206 -56.17 -44.02 22.29
CA LEU A 206 -56.47 -44.50 23.64
C LEU A 206 -57.63 -43.73 24.27
N THR A 207 -57.61 -42.40 24.20
CA THR A 207 -58.72 -41.56 24.69
C THR A 207 -60.01 -41.78 23.90
N LYS A 208 -59.95 -41.97 22.58
CA LYS A 208 -61.11 -42.36 21.77
C LYS A 208 -61.67 -43.73 22.18
N ASN A 209 -60.81 -44.70 22.48
CA ASN A 209 -61.24 -46.01 22.96
C ASN A 209 -61.88 -45.91 24.35
N GLN A 210 -61.25 -45.20 25.29
CA GLN A 210 -61.83 -44.93 26.62
C GLN A 210 -63.18 -44.22 26.53
N LEU A 211 -63.33 -43.24 25.65
CA LEU A 211 -64.61 -42.57 25.42
C LEU A 211 -65.66 -43.53 24.85
N ARG A 212 -65.25 -44.42 23.93
CA ARG A 212 -66.13 -45.46 23.40
C ARG A 212 -66.57 -46.42 24.50
N ASP A 213 -65.65 -46.89 25.34
CA ASP A 213 -65.94 -47.81 26.45
C ASP A 213 -66.84 -47.15 27.50
N LEU A 214 -66.61 -45.87 27.83
CA LEU A 214 -67.50 -45.11 28.71
C LEU A 214 -68.89 -44.92 28.10
N ARG A 215 -68.99 -44.65 26.79
CA ARG A 215 -70.29 -44.56 26.09
C ARG A 215 -71.02 -45.90 26.13
N VAL A 216 -70.36 -47.00 25.78
CA VAL A 216 -70.94 -48.35 25.83
C VAL A 216 -71.33 -48.73 27.26
N SER A 217 -70.51 -48.41 28.26
CA SER A 217 -70.83 -48.63 29.66
C SER A 217 -72.03 -47.80 30.12
N ASN A 218 -72.15 -46.55 29.65
CA ASN A 218 -73.28 -45.69 29.97
C ASN A 218 -74.56 -46.20 29.29
N GLU A 219 -74.50 -46.58 28.01
CA GLU A 219 -75.60 -47.23 27.30
C GLU A 219 -76.05 -48.51 28.01
N ASN A 220 -75.11 -49.35 28.47
CA ASN A 220 -75.42 -50.56 29.24
C ASN A 220 -76.04 -50.24 30.61
N ASN A 221 -75.53 -49.24 31.33
CA ASN A 221 -76.10 -48.80 32.60
C ASN A 221 -77.49 -48.19 32.42
N GLN A 222 -77.71 -47.41 31.37
CA GLN A 222 -79.01 -46.86 31.01
C GLN A 222 -79.99 -47.97 30.64
N ALA A 223 -79.55 -48.98 29.88
CA ALA A 223 -80.37 -50.15 29.57
C ALA A 223 -80.76 -50.94 30.84
N LYS A 224 -79.83 -51.13 31.79
CA LYS A 224 -80.11 -51.76 33.08
C LYS A 224 -81.08 -50.95 33.94
N LEU A 225 -80.94 -49.62 33.98
CA LEU A 225 -81.88 -48.73 34.68
C LEU A 225 -83.27 -48.80 34.05
N PHE A 226 -83.35 -48.82 32.72
CA PHE A 226 -84.61 -48.99 32.01
C PHE A 226 -85.26 -50.35 32.31
N ASP A 227 -84.49 -51.44 32.28
CA ASP A 227 -84.96 -52.79 32.62
C ASP A 227 -85.41 -52.88 34.10
N HIS A 228 -84.70 -52.22 35.03
CA HIS A 228 -85.11 -52.15 36.44
C HIS A 228 -86.38 -51.32 36.62
N SER A 229 -86.50 -50.16 35.94
CA SER A 229 -87.72 -49.35 35.92
C SER A 229 -88.89 -50.16 35.37
N GLN A 230 -88.70 -50.88 34.27
CA GLN A 230 -89.73 -51.72 33.68
C GLN A 230 -90.15 -52.86 34.61
N ARG A 231 -89.20 -53.48 35.34
CA ARG A 231 -89.51 -54.48 36.37
C ARG A 231 -90.28 -53.88 37.54
N GLN A 232 -89.91 -52.69 38.00
CA GLN A 232 -90.63 -51.98 39.06
C GLN A 232 -92.05 -51.63 38.61
N ASP A 233 -92.23 -51.14 37.38
CA ASP A 233 -93.56 -50.86 36.82
C ASP A 233 -94.39 -52.15 36.72
N GLN A 234 -93.79 -53.27 36.29
CA GLN A 234 -94.46 -54.59 36.29
C GLN A 234 -94.82 -55.05 37.70
N GLU A 235 -93.95 -54.86 38.69
CA GLU A 235 -94.22 -55.19 40.08
C GLU A 235 -95.35 -54.31 40.64
N VAL A 236 -95.35 -53.00 40.36
CA VAL A 236 -96.44 -52.09 40.74
C VAL A 236 -97.75 -52.53 40.09
N VAL A 237 -97.77 -52.89 38.81
CA VAL A 237 -98.97 -53.40 38.14
C VAL A 237 -99.43 -54.72 38.77
N ALA A 238 -98.51 -55.64 39.09
CA ALA A 238 -98.84 -56.89 39.78
C ALA A 238 -99.40 -56.63 41.20
N LYS A 239 -98.80 -55.69 41.95
CA LYS A 239 -99.29 -55.26 43.27
C LYS A 239 -100.64 -54.57 43.20
N LEU A 240 -100.89 -53.74 42.18
CA LEU A 240 -102.20 -53.15 41.94
C LEU A 240 -103.24 -54.24 41.65
N ALA A 241 -102.91 -55.25 40.83
CA ALA A 241 -103.79 -56.38 40.59
C ALA A 241 -104.03 -57.23 41.85
N GLU A 242 -103.00 -57.46 42.67
CA GLU A 242 -103.13 -58.10 43.99
C GLU A 242 -104.07 -57.29 44.90
N VAL A 243 -103.90 -55.97 44.94
CA VAL A 243 -104.76 -55.07 45.71
C VAL A 243 -106.19 -55.09 45.18
N ASP A 244 -106.42 -55.10 43.87
CA ASP A 244 -107.76 -55.22 43.29
C ASP A 244 -108.41 -56.55 43.64
N MET A 245 -107.65 -57.66 43.67
CA MET A 245 -108.14 -58.94 44.15
C MET A 245 -108.47 -58.89 45.65
N ILE A 246 -107.62 -58.26 46.46
CA ILE A 246 -107.87 -58.05 47.90
C ILE A 246 -109.09 -57.15 48.10
N ILE A 247 -109.29 -56.10 47.29
CA ILE A 247 -110.46 -55.24 47.33
C ILE A 247 -111.71 -56.06 46.96
N ALA A 248 -111.65 -56.89 45.93
CA ALA A 248 -112.76 -57.76 45.56
C ALA A 248 -113.08 -58.79 46.66
N ASP A 249 -112.07 -59.39 47.29
CA ASP A 249 -112.22 -60.29 48.42
C ASP A 249 -112.70 -59.56 49.67
N LEU A 250 -112.24 -58.32 49.89
CA LEU A 250 -112.69 -57.42 50.96
C LEU A 250 -114.13 -57.00 50.74
N ASP A 251 -114.57 -56.71 49.51
CA ASP A 251 -115.96 -56.40 49.17
C ASP A 251 -116.84 -57.63 49.37
N ARG A 252 -116.35 -58.82 49.03
CA ARG A 252 -117.04 -60.09 49.30
C ARG A 252 -117.12 -60.38 50.80
N ALA A 253 -116.04 -60.14 51.53
CA ALA A 253 -115.96 -60.29 52.97
C ALA A 253 -116.82 -59.24 53.67
N ASN A 254 -116.82 -57.98 53.21
CA ASN A 254 -117.66 -56.89 53.68
C ASN A 254 -119.13 -57.18 53.37
N SER A 255 -119.46 -57.71 52.20
CA SER A 255 -120.82 -58.18 51.92
C SER A 255 -121.25 -59.29 52.89
N ARG A 256 -120.33 -60.20 53.22
CA ARG A 256 -120.55 -61.24 54.24
C ARG A 256 -120.60 -60.67 55.65
N ILE A 257 -119.79 -59.66 55.98
CA ILE A 257 -119.77 -58.95 57.24
C ILE A 257 -121.07 -58.19 57.36
N VAL A 258 -121.53 -57.39 56.40
CA VAL A 258 -122.85 -56.74 56.39
C VAL A 258 -123.97 -57.75 56.58
N ALA A 259 -123.90 -58.94 55.96
CA ALA A 259 -124.86 -60.01 56.22
C ALA A 259 -124.75 -60.59 57.64
N LEU A 260 -123.53 -60.71 58.18
CA LEU A 260 -123.26 -61.15 59.54
C LEU A 260 -123.49 -60.06 60.60
N GLU A 261 -123.37 -58.78 60.27
CA GLU A 261 -123.63 -57.58 61.04
C GLU A 261 -125.10 -57.34 61.04
N HIS A 262 -125.83 -57.56 59.96
CA HIS A 262 -127.28 -57.63 60.05
C HIS A 262 -127.71 -58.73 61.06
N ARG A 263 -127.02 -59.87 61.06
CA ARG A 263 -127.20 -60.90 62.10
C ARG A 263 -126.61 -60.51 63.47
N ASN A 264 -125.52 -59.76 63.51
CA ASN A 264 -124.86 -59.35 64.74
C ASN A 264 -125.46 -58.08 65.32
N GLU A 265 -126.22 -57.29 64.59
CA GLU A 265 -127.06 -56.17 65.01
C GLU A 265 -128.27 -56.77 65.72
N ILE A 266 -128.79 -57.88 65.17
CA ILE A 266 -129.73 -58.75 65.87
C ILE A 266 -129.09 -59.30 67.17
N LEU A 267 -127.85 -59.80 67.11
CA LEU A 267 -127.12 -60.29 68.31
C LEU A 267 -126.51 -59.17 69.18
N ARG A 268 -126.39 -57.92 68.73
CA ARG A 268 -125.85 -56.74 69.45
C ARG A 268 -126.98 -55.92 70.04
N ALA A 269 -128.19 -55.95 69.47
CA ALA A 269 -129.38 -55.71 70.27
C ALA A 269 -129.45 -56.68 71.47
N GLU A 270 -128.88 -57.89 71.31
CA GLU A 270 -128.74 -58.89 72.37
C GLU A 270 -127.52 -58.65 73.30
N ILE A 271 -126.40 -58.15 72.75
CA ILE A 271 -125.09 -58.01 73.44
C ILE A 271 -124.76 -56.57 73.89
N GLU A 272 -125.49 -55.53 73.47
CA GLU A 272 -125.44 -54.15 74.03
C GLU A 272 -125.99 -54.14 75.49
N THR A 273 -126.56 -55.26 75.94
CA THR A 273 -126.78 -55.55 77.36
C THR A 273 -125.49 -55.91 78.10
N THR A 274 -124.38 -56.13 77.40
CA THR A 274 -123.12 -56.62 77.93
C THR A 274 -121.90 -55.91 77.32
N ARG A 275 -121.57 -54.76 77.92
CA ARG A 275 -120.19 -54.43 78.32
C ARG A 275 -119.27 -53.71 77.30
N SER A 276 -119.18 -52.38 77.49
CA SER A 276 -118.02 -51.50 77.29
C SER A 276 -116.79 -51.98 78.09
N GLY A 277 -115.49 -51.74 77.84
CA GLY A 277 -114.65 -50.82 77.05
C GLY A 277 -113.39 -50.53 77.89
N THR A 278 -112.15 -50.42 77.34
CA THR A 278 -110.92 -49.72 77.90
C THR A 278 -109.60 -50.07 77.16
N GLU A 279 -109.19 -49.34 76.11
CA GLU A 279 -107.82 -49.46 75.50
C GLU A 279 -107.20 -48.11 75.02
N THR A 280 -107.84 -46.97 75.25
CA THR A 280 -107.43 -45.68 74.63
C THR A 280 -106.31 -44.92 75.36
N SER A 281 -105.93 -45.32 76.58
CA SER A 281 -105.06 -44.48 77.42
C SER A 281 -103.55 -44.66 77.19
N ASP A 282 -103.09 -45.80 76.70
CA ASP A 282 -101.64 -46.09 76.58
C ASP A 282 -101.05 -45.66 75.24
N ARG A 283 -101.87 -45.57 74.19
CA ARG A 283 -101.44 -45.11 72.85
C ARG A 283 -101.01 -43.65 72.84
N VAL A 284 -101.67 -42.81 73.64
CA VAL A 284 -101.43 -41.35 73.68
C VAL A 284 -100.03 -41.03 74.22
N LYS A 285 -99.61 -41.72 75.30
CA LYS A 285 -98.30 -41.47 75.94
C LYS A 285 -97.11 -41.85 75.06
N SER A 286 -97.25 -42.88 74.21
CA SER A 286 -96.17 -43.29 73.30
C SER A 286 -95.95 -42.30 72.15
N LEU A 287 -96.99 -41.59 71.72
CA LEU A 287 -96.89 -40.61 70.64
C LEU A 287 -96.25 -39.30 71.12
N GLU A 288 -96.53 -38.89 72.35
CA GLU A 288 -95.93 -37.69 72.95
C GLU A 288 -94.39 -37.81 73.05
N SER A 289 -93.87 -38.98 73.43
CA SER A 289 -92.41 -39.21 73.50
C SER A 289 -91.72 -39.10 72.14
N GLN A 290 -92.33 -39.63 71.07
CA GLN A 290 -91.74 -39.59 69.73
C GLN A 290 -91.70 -38.18 69.14
N ILE A 291 -92.67 -37.33 69.49
CA ILE A 291 -92.70 -35.92 69.06
C ILE A 291 -91.49 -35.18 69.64
N THR A 292 -91.17 -35.38 70.91
CA THR A 292 -90.03 -34.70 71.54
C THR A 292 -88.67 -35.12 70.97
N GLU A 293 -88.51 -36.37 70.52
CA GLU A 293 -87.28 -36.82 69.85
C GLU A 293 -87.13 -36.18 68.46
N LEU A 294 -88.21 -36.11 67.68
CA LEU A 294 -88.20 -35.48 66.36
C LEU A 294 -87.94 -33.98 66.44
N GLU A 295 -88.47 -33.29 67.45
CA GLU A 295 -88.21 -31.86 67.68
C GLU A 295 -86.71 -31.59 67.92
N ASN A 296 -86.07 -32.40 68.76
CA ASN A 296 -84.62 -32.28 69.01
C ASN A 296 -83.78 -32.57 67.76
N GLU A 297 -84.15 -33.58 66.96
CA GLU A 297 -83.46 -33.89 65.71
C GLU A 297 -83.58 -32.74 64.69
N THR A 298 -84.77 -32.13 64.56
CA THR A 298 -84.96 -30.97 63.70
C THR A 298 -84.12 -29.76 64.13
N GLU A 299 -83.96 -29.54 65.43
CA GLU A 299 -83.11 -28.46 65.94
C GLU A 299 -81.63 -28.69 65.58
N THR A 300 -81.11 -29.90 65.79
CA THR A 300 -79.71 -30.22 65.44
C THR A 300 -79.44 -30.14 63.93
N LEU A 301 -80.37 -30.60 63.09
CA LEU A 301 -80.27 -30.47 61.63
C LEU A 301 -80.32 -29.00 61.20
N SER A 302 -81.16 -28.17 61.83
CA SER A 302 -81.23 -26.74 61.53
C SER A 302 -79.91 -26.01 61.84
N GLN A 303 -79.26 -26.33 62.96
CA GLN A 303 -77.96 -25.77 63.35
C GLN A 303 -76.85 -26.21 62.39
N SER A 304 -76.86 -27.47 61.95
CA SER A 304 -75.89 -27.98 60.96
C SER A 304 -76.07 -27.30 59.60
N ILE A 305 -77.31 -27.08 59.14
CA ILE A 305 -77.61 -26.37 57.90
C ILE A 305 -77.12 -24.91 57.99
N GLU A 306 -77.34 -24.24 59.11
CA GLU A 306 -76.91 -22.85 59.29
C GLU A 306 -75.37 -22.73 59.32
N ALA A 307 -74.69 -23.67 60.00
CA ALA A 307 -73.24 -23.75 59.98
C ALA A 307 -72.67 -24.00 58.57
N GLN A 308 -73.31 -24.85 57.77
CA GLN A 308 -72.92 -25.09 56.38
C GLN A 308 -73.17 -23.86 55.49
N LYS A 309 -74.30 -23.17 55.66
CA LYS A 309 -74.59 -21.91 54.96
C LYS A 309 -73.51 -20.86 55.24
N CYS A 310 -73.15 -20.67 56.50
CA CYS A 310 -72.10 -19.73 56.90
C CYS A 310 -70.76 -20.06 56.22
N ARG A 311 -70.33 -21.33 56.23
CA ARG A 311 -69.11 -21.79 55.53
C ARG A 311 -69.15 -21.56 54.03
N THR A 312 -70.31 -21.81 53.39
CA THR A 312 -70.48 -21.54 51.95
C THR A 312 -70.42 -20.06 51.63
N MET A 313 -71.05 -19.20 52.44
CA MET A 313 -70.99 -17.74 52.27
C MET A 313 -69.57 -17.20 52.42
N GLU A 314 -68.81 -17.70 53.40
CA GLU A 314 -67.40 -17.32 53.59
C GLU A 314 -66.53 -17.77 52.41
N ALA A 315 -66.74 -18.99 51.89
CA ALA A 315 -66.04 -19.50 50.72
C ALA A 315 -66.38 -18.70 49.45
N GLU A 316 -67.66 -18.34 49.25
CA GLU A 316 -68.08 -17.47 48.14
C GLU A 316 -67.49 -16.07 48.25
N ALA A 317 -67.48 -15.47 49.44
CA ALA A 317 -66.88 -14.17 49.68
C ALA A 317 -65.37 -14.18 49.42
N ALA A 318 -64.66 -15.23 49.87
CA ALA A 318 -63.24 -15.42 49.58
C ALA A 318 -62.98 -15.64 48.08
N GLY A 319 -63.85 -16.38 47.39
CA GLY A 319 -63.81 -16.59 45.95
C GLY A 319 -63.99 -15.28 45.17
N ARG A 320 -65.02 -14.49 45.50
CA ARG A 320 -65.26 -13.17 44.90
C ARG A 320 -64.07 -12.23 45.07
N LYS A 321 -63.47 -12.19 46.28
CA LYS A 321 -62.29 -11.35 46.53
C LYS A 321 -61.09 -11.76 45.66
N ARG A 322 -60.82 -13.06 45.49
CA ARG A 322 -59.75 -13.56 44.61
C ARG A 322 -60.00 -13.21 43.14
N VAL A 323 -61.25 -13.30 42.68
CA VAL A 323 -61.62 -12.90 41.32
C VAL A 323 -61.40 -11.40 41.11
N ASP A 324 -61.80 -10.56 42.07
CA ASP A 324 -61.57 -9.12 42.00
C ASP A 324 -60.07 -8.78 41.99
N ASP A 325 -59.26 -9.44 42.82
CA ASP A 325 -57.81 -9.20 42.87
C ASP A 325 -57.12 -9.62 41.56
N LEU A 326 -57.45 -10.80 41.02
CA LEU A 326 -56.96 -11.25 39.71
C LEU A 326 -57.43 -10.34 38.56
N SER A 327 -58.66 -9.83 38.62
CA SER A 327 -59.17 -8.89 37.61
C SER A 327 -58.37 -7.58 37.58
N LYS A 328 -57.98 -7.06 38.75
CA LYS A 328 -57.15 -5.85 38.86
C LYS A 328 -55.73 -6.11 38.36
N GLU A 329 -55.16 -7.27 38.64
CA GLU A 329 -53.84 -7.65 38.11
C GLU A 329 -53.85 -7.80 36.58
N LEU A 330 -54.88 -8.45 36.04
CA LEU A 330 -55.09 -8.56 34.59
C LEU A 330 -55.19 -7.18 33.94
N GLN A 331 -55.95 -6.26 34.54
CA GLN A 331 -56.09 -4.89 34.05
C GLN A 331 -54.77 -4.11 34.09
N LYS A 332 -53.98 -4.26 35.17
CA LYS A 332 -52.63 -3.66 35.25
C LYS A 332 -51.72 -4.21 34.16
N LYS A 333 -51.73 -5.52 33.92
CA LYS A 333 -50.92 -6.17 32.89
C LYS A 333 -51.37 -5.77 31.48
N ALA A 334 -52.67 -5.60 31.24
CA ALA A 334 -53.20 -5.09 29.98
C ALA A 334 -52.70 -3.66 29.70
N LEU A 335 -52.74 -2.77 30.69
CA LEU A 335 -52.20 -1.42 30.57
C LEU A 335 -50.68 -1.42 30.35
N GLU A 336 -49.94 -2.29 31.03
CA GLU A 336 -48.49 -2.45 30.82
C GLU A 336 -48.19 -2.93 29.38
N ILE A 337 -48.96 -3.88 28.85
CA ILE A 337 -48.85 -4.34 27.45
C ILE A 337 -49.16 -3.20 26.48
N GLU A 338 -50.18 -2.38 26.75
CA GLU A 338 -50.52 -1.23 25.91
C GLU A 338 -49.42 -0.15 25.94
N GLN A 339 -48.84 0.11 27.11
CA GLN A 339 -47.66 0.97 27.26
C GLN A 339 -46.43 0.41 26.52
N LEU A 340 -46.19 -0.89 26.57
CA LEU A 340 -45.11 -1.53 25.82
C LEU A 340 -45.38 -1.49 24.31
N ARG A 341 -46.63 -1.68 23.87
CA ARG A 341 -47.02 -1.57 22.44
C ARG A 341 -46.86 -0.15 21.91
N THR A 342 -47.22 0.87 22.69
CA THR A 342 -47.00 2.28 22.32
C THR A 342 -45.52 2.63 22.27
N LYS A 343 -44.71 2.15 23.21
CA LYS A 343 -43.24 2.26 23.15
C LYS A 343 -42.66 1.54 21.93
N LEU A 344 -43.12 0.33 21.62
CA LEU A 344 -42.69 -0.42 20.44
C LEU A 344 -43.07 0.30 19.14
N LYS A 345 -44.26 0.91 19.08
CA LYS A 345 -44.70 1.72 17.95
C LYS A 345 -43.84 2.97 17.77
N HIS A 346 -43.46 3.63 18.86
CA HIS A 346 -42.53 4.76 18.82
C HIS A 346 -41.12 4.35 18.38
N LEU A 347 -40.74 3.09 18.64
CA LEU A 347 -39.50 2.47 18.16
C LEU A 347 -39.63 1.83 16.76
N GLY A 348 -40.79 1.95 16.09
CA GLY A 348 -40.99 1.41 14.74
C GLY A 348 -40.13 2.13 13.69
N ASP A 349 -39.77 3.38 13.96
CA ASP A 349 -38.92 4.20 13.10
C ASP A 349 -37.44 3.76 13.14
N TYR A 350 -37.08 2.81 14.00
CA TYR A 350 -35.71 2.32 14.15
C TYR A 350 -35.17 1.65 12.88
N ASP A 351 -36.03 0.99 12.10
CA ASP A 351 -35.64 0.38 10.81
C ASP A 351 -35.46 1.41 9.70
N GLU A 352 -36.21 2.52 9.73
CA GLU A 352 -36.00 3.67 8.84
C GLU A 352 -34.71 4.41 9.23
N ILE A 353 -34.51 4.70 10.52
CA ILE A 353 -33.26 5.29 11.02
C ILE A 353 -32.07 4.38 10.70
N LYS A 354 -32.19 3.06 10.85
CA LYS A 354 -31.14 2.10 10.48
C LYS A 354 -30.87 2.10 8.97
N ARG A 355 -31.90 2.28 8.14
CA ARG A 355 -31.75 2.47 6.69
C ARG A 355 -31.06 3.78 6.35
N GLU A 356 -31.51 4.90 6.90
CA GLU A 356 -30.88 6.22 6.72
C GLU A 356 -29.43 6.21 7.20
N LEU A 357 -29.13 5.59 8.35
CA LEU A 357 -27.78 5.45 8.88
C LEU A 357 -26.93 4.47 8.06
N GLY A 358 -27.55 3.44 7.48
CA GLY A 358 -26.92 2.52 6.52
C GLY A 358 -26.59 3.19 5.20
N ILE A 359 -27.49 4.03 4.68
CA ILE A 359 -27.26 4.88 3.50
C ILE A 359 -26.19 5.93 3.81
N MET A 360 -26.21 6.56 4.98
CA MET A 360 -25.17 7.49 5.42
C MET A 360 -23.81 6.79 5.56
N LYS A 361 -23.77 5.60 6.17
CA LYS A 361 -22.57 4.76 6.26
C LYS A 361 -22.09 4.37 4.87
N TYR A 362 -22.98 3.96 3.97
CA TYR A 362 -22.59 3.61 2.61
C TYR A 362 -22.09 4.83 1.84
N VAL A 363 -22.76 5.98 1.89
CA VAL A 363 -22.34 7.19 1.18
C VAL A 363 -21.04 7.78 1.75
N GLU A 364 -20.85 7.79 3.06
CA GLU A 364 -19.63 8.31 3.68
C GLU A 364 -18.42 7.37 3.59
N PHE A 365 -18.63 6.06 3.46
CA PHE A 365 -17.55 5.06 3.45
C PHE A 365 -17.40 4.29 2.13
N SER A 366 -18.30 4.43 1.14
CA SER A 366 -18.09 3.87 -0.22
C SER A 366 -16.92 4.52 -0.97
N GLY A 367 -16.53 5.74 -0.58
CA GLY A 367 -15.27 6.35 -1.04
C GLY A 367 -14.02 5.83 -0.31
N LEU A 368 -14.19 4.96 0.70
CA LEU A 368 -13.15 4.49 1.62
C LEU A 368 -12.76 3.02 1.37
N GLU A 369 -13.61 2.23 0.72
CA GLU A 369 -13.34 0.82 0.39
C GLU A 369 -12.49 0.63 -0.87
N THR A 370 -12.11 1.70 -1.58
CA THR A 370 -11.38 1.60 -2.85
C THR A 370 -9.85 1.64 -2.73
N ASN A 371 -9.25 1.72 -1.53
CA ASN A 371 -7.80 2.01 -1.46
C ASN A 371 -6.96 1.30 -0.38
N ASP A 372 -7.48 0.34 0.41
CA ASP A 372 -6.68 -0.25 1.50
C ASP A 372 -6.47 -1.77 1.45
N ASP A 373 -6.86 -2.47 0.38
CA ASP A 373 -6.45 -3.86 0.18
C ASP A 373 -5.98 -4.05 -1.28
N GLU A 374 -4.70 -3.73 -1.51
CA GLU A 374 -3.93 -4.15 -2.67
C GLU A 374 -3.69 -5.67 -2.53
N ASP A 375 -4.70 -6.48 -2.89
CA ASP A 375 -4.60 -7.88 -3.36
C ASP A 375 -6.00 -8.54 -3.41
N ASN A 376 -6.94 -8.00 -4.20
CA ASN A 376 -7.95 -8.83 -4.87
C ASN A 376 -8.70 -8.06 -5.97
N ILE A 377 -8.32 -8.27 -7.23
CA ILE A 377 -9.15 -7.90 -8.38
C ILE A 377 -9.85 -9.16 -8.88
N PRO A 378 -11.18 -9.28 -8.76
CA PRO A 378 -11.99 -9.98 -9.74
C PRO A 378 -12.49 -8.94 -10.76
N ASN A 379 -11.97 -9.07 -11.97
CA ASN A 379 -12.31 -8.23 -13.11
C ASN A 379 -13.71 -8.57 -13.64
N GLY A 380 -14.51 -7.54 -13.90
CA GLY A 380 -15.51 -7.54 -14.99
C GLY A 380 -16.98 -7.59 -14.58
N GLY A 381 -17.68 -6.46 -14.72
CA GLY A 381 -19.13 -6.43 -14.89
C GLY A 381 -19.85 -5.20 -14.35
N GLU A 382 -20.03 -4.21 -15.23
CA GLU A 382 -21.13 -3.23 -15.28
C GLU A 382 -21.41 -2.27 -14.11
N ASP A 383 -21.63 -1.00 -14.49
CA ASP A 383 -22.35 0.04 -13.75
C ASP A 383 -23.54 -0.55 -12.98
N GLY A 384 -23.45 -0.50 -11.66
CA GLY A 384 -24.48 -1.06 -10.79
C GLY A 384 -24.53 -0.34 -9.46
N TRP A 385 -24.96 0.92 -9.46
CA TRP A 385 -25.49 1.59 -8.27
C TRP A 385 -26.73 0.83 -7.77
N SER A 386 -26.50 -0.25 -7.01
CA SER A 386 -27.54 -1.09 -6.46
C SER A 386 -27.81 -0.69 -5.02
N LEU A 387 -28.90 0.04 -4.82
CA LEU A 387 -29.44 0.33 -3.49
C LEU A 387 -29.85 -0.98 -2.79
N PRO A 388 -29.54 -1.15 -1.48
CA PRO A 388 -29.98 -2.32 -0.72
C PRO A 388 -31.51 -2.45 -0.71
N SER A 389 -32.02 -3.60 -1.17
CA SER A 389 -33.45 -3.90 -1.26
C SER A 389 -34.09 -4.11 0.13
N PRO A 390 -35.41 -3.86 0.29
CA PRO A 390 -36.03 -3.55 1.59
C PRO A 390 -36.46 -4.77 2.43
N HIS A 391 -36.06 -6.01 2.08
CA HIS A 391 -36.67 -7.19 2.69
C HIS A 391 -35.79 -8.45 2.81
N SER A 392 -34.47 -8.31 2.95
CA SER A 392 -33.64 -9.43 3.41
C SER A 392 -33.21 -9.19 4.85
N GLY A 393 -33.57 -10.12 5.75
CA GLY A 393 -33.08 -10.19 7.13
C GLY A 393 -31.58 -10.48 7.25
N GLN A 394 -30.77 -10.01 6.30
CA GLN A 394 -29.31 -10.17 6.22
C GLN A 394 -28.56 -8.96 6.80
N ALA A 395 -29.23 -8.03 7.46
CA ALA A 395 -28.62 -6.90 8.16
C ALA A 395 -27.83 -7.29 9.44
N ALA A 396 -27.55 -8.58 9.65
CA ALA A 396 -26.82 -9.12 10.80
C ALA A 396 -25.46 -9.76 10.43
N THR A 397 -25.04 -9.72 9.16
CA THR A 397 -23.75 -10.33 8.73
C THR A 397 -22.66 -9.32 8.37
N ASN A 398 -22.97 -8.03 8.28
CA ASN A 398 -21.98 -6.96 8.16
C ASN A 398 -21.55 -6.43 9.53
N GLU A 399 -20.94 -7.29 10.35
CA GLU A 399 -20.00 -6.87 11.41
C GLU A 399 -18.59 -6.62 10.83
N GLY A 400 -18.51 -6.20 9.57
CA GLY A 400 -17.29 -5.68 8.96
C GLY A 400 -16.94 -4.33 9.56
N LYS A 401 -16.10 -4.35 10.60
CA LYS A 401 -15.49 -3.22 11.32
C LYS A 401 -16.50 -2.40 12.16
N SER A 402 -16.23 -2.29 13.47
CA SER A 402 -17.01 -1.44 14.37
C SER A 402 -17.03 0.00 13.86
N LEU A 403 -18.12 0.74 14.12
CA LEU A 403 -18.22 2.17 13.75
C LEU A 403 -16.97 2.94 14.23
N GLU A 404 -16.47 2.58 15.41
CA GLU A 404 -15.24 3.11 16.00
C GLU A 404 -14.00 2.83 15.13
N ALA A 405 -13.86 1.63 14.57
CA ALA A 405 -12.77 1.29 13.67
C ALA A 405 -12.85 2.06 12.35
N LEU A 406 -14.04 2.20 11.76
CA LEU A 406 -14.25 2.97 10.53
C LEU A 406 -14.02 4.49 10.74
N LEU A 407 -14.45 5.01 11.89
CA LEU A 407 -14.16 6.39 12.28
C LEU A 407 -12.68 6.61 12.56
N ALA A 408 -12.00 5.64 13.19
CA ALA A 408 -10.56 5.70 13.43
C ALA A 408 -9.76 5.69 12.11
N THR A 409 -10.13 4.85 11.15
CA THR A 409 -9.49 4.83 9.82
C THR A 409 -9.74 6.13 9.06
N LYS A 410 -10.97 6.67 9.10
CA LYS A 410 -11.30 7.98 8.50
C LYS A 410 -10.52 9.11 9.17
N ASN A 411 -10.42 9.11 10.50
CA ASN A 411 -9.69 10.14 11.25
C ASN A 411 -8.18 10.06 10.97
N LYS A 412 -7.62 8.85 10.89
CA LYS A 412 -6.23 8.62 10.48
C LYS A 412 -5.97 9.11 9.05
N ARG A 413 -6.84 8.80 8.09
CA ARG A 413 -6.72 9.27 6.71
C ARG A 413 -6.88 10.78 6.58
N LEU A 414 -7.84 11.37 7.29
CA LEU A 414 -7.98 12.83 7.36
C LEU A 414 -6.74 13.48 7.98
N GLN A 415 -6.14 12.89 9.00
CA GLN A 415 -4.87 13.35 9.54
C GLN A 415 -3.74 13.24 8.51
N GLU A 416 -3.64 12.13 7.77
CA GLU A 416 -2.67 11.94 6.70
C GLU A 416 -2.87 12.94 5.55
N GLU A 417 -4.09 13.16 5.08
CA GLU A 417 -4.42 14.16 4.06
C GLU A 417 -4.11 15.57 4.55
N LEU A 418 -4.41 15.88 5.81
CA LEU A 418 -4.09 17.17 6.43
C LEU A 418 -2.56 17.35 6.54
N THR A 419 -1.80 16.30 6.85
CA THR A 419 -0.32 16.36 6.81
C THR A 419 0.22 16.56 5.40
N LYS A 420 -0.33 15.86 4.39
CA LYS A 420 0.04 16.05 2.98
C LYS A 420 -0.26 17.47 2.52
N LEU A 421 -1.45 17.99 2.81
CA LEU A 421 -1.82 19.36 2.48
C LEU A 421 -0.95 20.40 3.21
N ARG A 422 -0.54 20.14 4.46
CA ARG A 422 0.41 21.00 5.17
C ARG A 422 1.79 21.01 4.51
N ILE A 423 2.30 19.85 4.10
CA ILE A 423 3.59 19.74 3.40
C ILE A 423 3.51 20.47 2.06
N LEU A 424 2.48 20.18 1.25
CA LEU A 424 2.26 20.85 -0.03
C LEU A 424 2.11 22.36 0.14
N HIS A 425 1.38 22.82 1.16
CA HIS A 425 1.27 24.24 1.46
C HIS A 425 2.62 24.87 1.80
N SER A 426 3.42 24.21 2.63
CA SER A 426 4.76 24.68 2.99
C SER A 426 5.72 24.70 1.78
N GLU A 427 5.64 23.71 0.89
CA GLU A 427 6.42 23.67 -0.36
C GLU A 427 5.98 24.78 -1.33
N LEU A 428 4.68 25.00 -1.49
CA LEU A 428 4.13 26.06 -2.33
C LEU A 428 4.51 27.44 -1.78
N GLU A 429 4.43 27.62 -0.46
CA GLU A 429 4.85 28.85 0.22
C GLU A 429 6.35 29.10 0.06
N GLY A 430 7.18 28.05 0.16
CA GLY A 430 8.61 28.11 -0.15
C GLY A 430 8.91 28.48 -1.59
N SER A 431 8.21 27.88 -2.55
CA SER A 431 8.32 28.20 -3.98
C SER A 431 7.90 29.64 -4.29
N LEU A 432 6.82 30.11 -3.66
CA LEU A 432 6.34 31.48 -3.77
C LEU A 432 7.34 32.48 -3.17
N GLN A 433 7.94 32.16 -2.02
CA GLN A 433 8.97 32.99 -1.40
C GLN A 433 10.25 33.05 -2.25
N SER A 434 10.66 31.92 -2.85
CA SER A 434 11.78 31.89 -3.80
C SER A 434 11.51 32.75 -5.04
N SER A 435 10.33 32.60 -5.64
CA SER A 435 9.90 33.39 -6.80
C SER A 435 9.83 34.89 -6.47
N ARG A 436 9.36 35.26 -5.27
CA ARG A 436 9.38 36.65 -4.78
C ARG A 436 10.81 37.18 -4.66
N LYS A 437 11.75 36.41 -4.10
CA LYS A 437 13.17 36.80 -4.01
C LYS A 437 13.81 36.98 -5.39
N GLN A 438 13.48 36.11 -6.34
CA GLN A 438 13.96 36.24 -7.73
C GLN A 438 13.41 37.52 -8.37
N LEU A 439 12.10 37.79 -8.21
CA LEU A 439 11.49 39.03 -8.68
C LEU A 439 12.18 40.27 -8.07
N GLU A 440 12.41 40.26 -6.75
CA GLU A 440 13.07 41.36 -6.04
C GLU A 440 14.52 41.59 -6.55
N SER A 441 15.27 40.51 -6.77
CA SER A 441 16.62 40.58 -7.34
C SER A 441 16.62 41.10 -8.78
N ALA A 442 15.64 40.70 -9.60
CA ALA A 442 15.48 41.16 -10.96
C ALA A 442 15.05 42.63 -11.01
N THR A 443 14.16 43.08 -10.12
CA THR A 443 13.78 44.49 -10.00
C THR A 443 14.96 45.35 -9.54
N PHE A 444 15.76 44.86 -8.58
CA PHE A 444 16.97 45.57 -8.15
C PHE A 444 18.01 45.68 -9.28
N ALA A 445 18.21 44.62 -10.05
CA ALA A 445 19.10 44.65 -11.22
C ALA A 445 18.58 45.62 -12.29
N LEU A 446 17.28 45.63 -12.57
CA LEU A 446 16.64 46.56 -13.51
C LEU A 446 16.79 48.01 -13.04
N GLU A 447 16.60 48.29 -11.75
CA GLU A 447 16.73 49.62 -11.17
C GLU A 447 18.18 50.11 -11.23
N LYS A 448 19.14 49.26 -10.88
CA LYS A 448 20.56 49.56 -11.07
C LYS A 448 20.92 49.82 -12.53
N GLN A 449 20.35 49.05 -13.47
CA GLN A 449 20.58 49.24 -14.90
C GLN A 449 19.91 50.53 -15.41
N ARG A 450 18.74 50.90 -14.88
CA ARG A 450 18.09 52.19 -15.15
C ARG A 450 18.93 53.36 -14.63
N GLU A 451 19.42 53.28 -13.39
CA GLU A 451 20.32 54.32 -12.85
C GLU A 451 21.61 54.44 -13.65
N LEU A 452 22.18 53.32 -14.11
CA LEU A 452 23.35 53.31 -14.99
C LEU A 452 23.03 53.93 -16.35
N ASN A 453 21.89 53.60 -16.95
CA ASN A 453 21.45 54.21 -18.20
C ASN A 453 21.17 55.70 -18.01
N GLU A 454 20.56 56.14 -16.91
CA GLU A 454 20.35 57.56 -16.61
C GLU A 454 21.70 58.29 -16.41
N LYS A 455 22.67 57.66 -15.75
CA LYS A 455 24.05 58.17 -15.66
C LYS A 455 24.71 58.26 -17.03
N LEU A 456 24.57 57.24 -17.88
CA LEU A 456 25.10 57.27 -19.24
C LEU A 456 24.39 58.31 -20.11
N GLU A 457 23.07 58.49 -19.97
CA GLU A 457 22.31 59.52 -20.68
C GLU A 457 22.70 60.92 -20.21
N THR A 458 22.90 61.14 -18.91
CA THR A 458 23.37 62.42 -18.37
C THR A 458 24.83 62.69 -18.76
N ASP A 459 25.69 61.68 -18.76
CA ASP A 459 27.07 61.77 -19.25
C ASP A 459 27.12 62.02 -20.75
N LEU A 460 26.31 61.32 -21.57
CA LEU A 460 26.19 61.57 -23.01
C LEU A 460 25.58 62.95 -23.29
N LEU A 461 24.61 63.41 -22.49
CA LEU A 461 24.11 64.77 -22.56
C LEU A 461 25.21 65.78 -22.20
N SER A 462 26.07 65.49 -21.23
CA SER A 462 27.20 66.34 -20.87
C SER A 462 28.28 66.37 -21.96
N ILE A 463 28.59 65.22 -22.57
CA ILE A 463 29.54 65.08 -23.69
C ILE A 463 28.96 65.72 -24.95
N ASN A 464 27.67 65.59 -25.23
CA ASN A 464 27.01 66.28 -26.36
C ASN A 464 26.89 67.79 -26.10
N LYS A 465 26.82 68.22 -24.84
CA LYS A 465 26.84 69.64 -24.44
C LYS A 465 28.27 70.21 -24.50
N GLU A 466 29.30 69.42 -24.21
CA GLU A 466 30.72 69.76 -24.45
C GLU A 466 31.09 69.70 -25.95
N ASN A 467 30.49 68.80 -26.73
CA ASN A 467 30.62 68.72 -28.19
C ASN A 467 29.67 69.65 -28.95
N GLY A 468 28.77 70.36 -28.25
CA GLY A 468 27.81 71.31 -28.82
C GLY A 468 28.43 72.60 -29.36
N CYS A 469 29.75 72.69 -29.47
CA CYS A 469 30.44 73.82 -30.07
C CYS A 469 31.58 73.37 -31.01
N ARG A 470 31.27 72.59 -32.06
CA ARG A 470 32.00 72.60 -33.35
C ARG A 470 31.30 71.74 -34.41
N PRO A 471 31.13 72.21 -35.66
CA PRO A 471 30.47 71.43 -36.69
C PRO A 471 31.46 70.59 -37.54
N SER A 472 30.97 69.41 -37.92
CA SER A 472 31.25 68.64 -39.14
C SER A 472 32.62 67.97 -39.33
N GLY A 473 32.59 66.70 -39.75
CA GLY A 473 33.67 66.05 -40.52
C GLY A 473 34.03 64.63 -40.08
N GLU A 474 33.73 63.68 -40.97
CA GLU A 474 34.07 62.24 -41.00
C GLU A 474 35.43 61.83 -40.40
N SER A 475 35.47 60.67 -39.73
CA SER A 475 36.30 59.50 -40.13
C SER A 475 36.24 58.37 -39.11
N ASP A 476 36.09 57.16 -39.63
CA ASP A 476 36.34 55.89 -38.95
C ASP A 476 37.64 55.92 -38.13
N ARG A 477 37.57 55.39 -36.90
CA ARG A 477 38.66 54.60 -36.31
C ARG A 477 38.17 53.81 -35.10
N ASP A 478 38.21 52.51 -35.31
CA ASP A 478 38.23 51.41 -34.36
C ASP A 478 39.16 51.69 -33.16
N VAL A 479 38.59 51.84 -31.96
CA VAL A 479 39.31 52.00 -30.67
C VAL A 479 38.84 50.89 -29.73
N LEU A 480 39.11 49.64 -30.09
CA LEU A 480 38.79 48.48 -29.24
C LEU A 480 39.84 47.36 -29.31
N SER A 481 41.12 47.74 -29.35
CA SER A 481 42.24 46.82 -29.16
C SER A 481 43.16 47.30 -28.03
N GLY A 482 42.90 46.84 -26.80
CA GLY A 482 43.81 47.17 -25.69
C GLY A 482 43.35 46.82 -24.29
N LEU A 483 42.86 45.61 -24.02
CA LEU A 483 42.78 45.08 -22.65
C LEU A 483 43.24 43.62 -22.63
N ASP A 484 44.55 43.47 -22.50
CA ASP A 484 45.26 42.21 -22.27
C ASP A 484 45.31 41.97 -20.74
N ILE A 485 44.40 41.13 -20.22
CA ILE A 485 44.40 40.66 -18.82
C ILE A 485 44.87 39.21 -18.83
N GLY A 486 46.10 38.97 -18.39
CA GLY A 486 46.56 37.60 -18.18
C GLY A 486 48.06 37.42 -17.95
N LYS A 487 48.60 37.86 -16.82
CA LYS A 487 49.82 37.24 -16.26
C LYS A 487 50.05 37.56 -14.78
N LYS A 488 49.98 36.53 -13.94
CA LYS A 488 50.65 36.49 -12.62
C LYS A 488 52.17 36.50 -12.83
N PRO A 489 52.95 37.06 -11.89
CA PRO A 489 53.72 36.16 -11.03
C PRO A 489 53.85 36.62 -9.56
N ASP A 490 54.28 35.66 -8.74
CA ASP A 490 54.43 35.69 -7.29
C ASP A 490 55.64 36.52 -6.77
N THR A 491 55.59 36.79 -5.45
CA THR A 491 56.70 36.90 -4.45
C THR A 491 57.39 38.27 -4.18
N PRO A 492 58.01 38.53 -2.98
CA PRO A 492 57.34 39.25 -1.89
C PRO A 492 58.19 40.35 -1.16
N VAL A 493 57.59 40.98 -0.13
CA VAL A 493 58.15 41.76 1.02
C VAL A 493 59.22 42.83 0.77
N ARG A 494 58.90 44.12 1.04
CA ARG A 494 59.74 45.02 1.88
C ARG A 494 59.00 46.30 2.32
N ALA A 495 59.13 46.62 3.60
CA ALA A 495 58.57 47.80 4.28
C ALA A 495 59.45 49.06 4.12
N THR A 496 58.83 50.24 4.05
CA THR A 496 59.30 51.50 4.67
C THR A 496 58.11 52.48 4.90
N PRO A 497 58.10 53.30 5.97
CA PRO A 497 56.93 54.08 6.41
C PRO A 497 57.07 55.64 6.35
N ILE A 498 55.94 56.34 6.56
CA ILE A 498 55.71 57.78 6.97
C ILE A 498 55.51 58.80 5.81
N PRO A 499 54.70 59.92 5.89
CA PRO A 499 53.76 60.45 6.91
C PRO A 499 52.33 60.84 6.42
N PHE A 500 51.48 61.13 7.42
CA PHE A 500 50.08 61.61 7.41
C PHE A 500 49.75 62.89 6.60
N THR A 501 48.57 62.89 5.97
CA THR A 501 47.62 64.04 5.97
C THR A 501 46.18 63.51 6.17
N PRO A 502 45.30 64.25 6.90
CA PRO A 502 44.04 63.70 7.38
C PRO A 502 42.89 64.02 6.42
N SER A 503 42.31 62.98 5.82
CA SER A 503 40.99 63.04 5.22
C SER A 503 40.13 62.01 5.95
N ALA A 504 39.37 62.51 6.92
CA ALA A 504 38.18 61.83 7.40
C ALA A 504 37.28 61.53 6.20
N ASP A 505 36.82 60.27 6.10
CA ASP A 505 35.67 59.78 5.30
C ASP A 505 35.86 58.39 4.66
N THR A 506 36.87 57.63 5.09
CA THR A 506 36.89 56.16 4.87
C THR A 506 37.15 55.43 6.19
N SER A 507 36.28 55.67 7.17
CA SER A 507 36.37 54.95 8.44
C SER A 507 36.14 53.45 8.17
N ILE A 508 37.18 52.63 8.38
CA ILE A 508 37.13 51.16 8.29
C ILE A 508 36.38 50.55 9.49
N LEU A 509 36.17 51.36 10.53
CA LEU A 509 35.56 51.02 11.81
C LEU A 509 34.07 50.60 11.69
N PRO A 510 33.18 51.29 10.95
CA PRO A 510 31.80 50.85 10.75
C PRO A 510 31.72 49.52 9.99
N ILE A 511 32.61 49.29 9.02
CA ILE A 511 32.68 48.03 8.27
C ILE A 511 33.10 46.90 9.20
N VAL A 512 34.18 47.08 9.97
CA VAL A 512 34.64 46.09 10.95
C VAL A 512 33.62 45.87 12.06
N THR A 513 32.91 46.92 12.48
CA THR A 513 31.83 46.82 13.47
C THR A 513 30.66 46.01 12.92
N SER A 514 30.23 46.28 11.67
CA SER A 514 29.17 45.51 11.01
C SER A 514 29.55 44.06 10.77
N GLN A 515 30.82 43.78 10.42
CA GLN A 515 31.34 42.43 10.26
C GLN A 515 31.38 41.71 11.61
N ARG A 516 31.89 42.35 12.67
CA ARG A 516 31.89 41.82 14.03
C ARG A 516 30.47 41.50 14.50
N ASP A 517 29.51 42.38 14.23
CA ASP A 517 28.13 42.20 14.67
C ASP A 517 27.44 41.07 13.88
N ARG A 518 27.72 40.94 12.58
CA ARG A 518 27.30 39.77 11.78
C ARG A 518 27.93 38.46 12.28
N PHE A 519 29.21 38.47 12.63
CA PHE A 519 29.88 37.30 13.22
C PHE A 519 29.28 36.95 14.58
N ARG A 520 28.99 37.94 15.44
CA ARG A 520 28.31 37.72 16.72
C ARG A 520 26.91 37.15 16.54
N GLN A 521 26.14 37.68 15.59
CA GLN A 521 24.81 37.16 15.28
C GLN A 521 24.89 35.71 14.79
N ARG A 522 25.79 35.42 13.83
CA ARG A 522 25.97 34.05 13.34
C ARG A 522 26.45 33.10 14.44
N ASN A 523 27.30 33.57 15.36
CA ASN A 523 27.74 32.77 16.50
C ASN A 523 26.59 32.51 17.48
N ALA A 524 25.72 33.48 17.71
CA ALA A 524 24.52 33.31 18.54
C ALA A 524 23.52 32.34 17.90
N GLU A 525 23.29 32.43 16.59
CA GLU A 525 22.46 31.49 15.83
C GLU A 525 23.03 30.07 15.87
N LEU A 526 24.35 29.92 15.70
CA LEU A 526 25.03 28.62 15.82
C LEU A 526 24.98 28.06 17.25
N GLU A 527 25.11 28.90 18.27
CA GLU A 527 24.94 28.50 19.67
C GLU A 527 23.49 28.08 19.97
N GLU A 528 22.50 28.75 19.40
CA GLU A 528 21.09 28.37 19.54
C GLU A 528 20.80 27.06 18.82
N GLU A 529 21.31 26.87 17.60
CA GLU A 529 21.18 25.63 16.85
C GLU A 529 21.89 24.48 17.59
N LEU A 530 23.08 24.73 18.13
CA LEU A 530 23.78 23.75 18.98
C LEU A 530 22.94 23.35 20.19
N ARG A 531 22.29 24.32 20.87
CA ARG A 531 21.38 24.04 22.00
C ARG A 531 20.16 23.22 21.56
N LYS A 532 19.57 23.52 20.40
CA LYS A 532 18.46 22.74 19.82
C LYS A 532 18.88 21.31 19.52
N GLN A 533 20.05 21.12 18.91
CA GLN A 533 20.60 19.78 18.65
C GLN A 533 20.85 19.02 19.95
N PHE A 534 21.38 19.67 21.00
CA PHE A 534 21.53 19.03 22.31
C PHE A 534 20.18 18.66 22.96
N GLN A 535 19.15 19.50 22.82
CA GLN A 535 17.79 19.21 23.29
C GLN A 535 17.22 17.96 22.59
N ILE A 536 17.31 17.92 21.25
CA ILE A 536 16.84 16.79 20.43
C ILE A 536 17.60 15.51 20.79
N ILE A 537 18.93 15.58 20.93
CA ILE A 537 19.72 14.42 21.35
C ILE A 537 19.31 13.95 22.75
N SER A 538 19.00 14.87 23.67
CA SER A 538 18.52 14.51 25.00
C SER A 538 17.15 13.83 24.94
N GLU A 539 16.23 14.34 24.14
CA GLU A 539 14.88 13.79 23.96
C GLU A 539 14.93 12.39 23.32
N LEU A 540 15.68 12.23 22.22
CA LEU A 540 15.90 10.93 21.59
C LEU A 540 16.57 9.93 22.56
N ARG A 541 17.50 10.39 23.41
CA ARG A 541 18.09 9.52 24.45
C ARG A 541 17.08 9.09 25.50
N THR A 542 16.13 9.95 25.87
CA THR A 542 15.05 9.57 26.79
C THR A 542 14.08 8.60 26.14
N GLU A 543 13.72 8.82 24.87
CA GLU A 543 12.85 7.94 24.09
C GLU A 543 13.48 6.56 23.89
N ILE A 544 14.79 6.49 23.59
CA ILE A 544 15.50 5.21 23.52
C ILE A 544 15.43 4.47 24.85
N LYS A 545 15.58 5.16 25.99
CA LYS A 545 15.49 4.53 27.32
C LYS A 545 14.07 4.03 27.62
N THR A 546 13.02 4.79 27.27
CA THR A 546 11.63 4.36 27.47
C THR A 546 11.31 3.18 26.57
N LEU A 547 11.68 3.23 25.29
CA LEU A 547 11.51 2.11 24.36
C LEU A 547 12.29 0.86 24.80
N GLN A 548 13.47 1.01 25.40
CA GLN A 548 14.21 -0.12 25.98
C GLN A 548 13.49 -0.73 27.18
N ALA A 549 12.95 0.11 28.08
CA ALA A 549 12.17 -0.36 29.23
C ALA A 549 10.87 -1.06 28.79
N ASP A 550 10.17 -0.48 27.82
CA ASP A 550 8.94 -1.07 27.27
C ASP A 550 9.22 -2.38 26.54
N ASN A 551 10.30 -2.45 25.75
CA ASN A 551 10.73 -3.70 25.15
C ASN A 551 11.05 -4.76 26.22
N LEU A 552 11.76 -4.41 27.29
CA LEU A 552 12.02 -5.35 28.40
C LEU A 552 10.72 -5.84 29.05
N ASN A 553 9.77 -4.95 29.33
CA ASN A 553 8.46 -5.31 29.87
C ASN A 553 7.67 -6.22 28.91
N LEU A 554 7.72 -5.95 27.60
CA LEU A 554 7.12 -6.82 26.59
C LEU A 554 7.80 -8.19 26.55
N TYR A 555 9.13 -8.24 26.62
CA TYR A 555 9.86 -9.51 26.67
C TYR A 555 9.51 -10.31 27.92
N GLU A 556 9.41 -9.67 29.07
CA GLU A 556 8.96 -10.31 30.31
C GLU A 556 7.53 -10.83 30.17
N LYS A 557 6.60 -10.01 29.65
CA LYS A 557 5.19 -10.41 29.45
C LYS A 557 5.05 -11.56 28.46
N VAL A 558 5.75 -11.50 27.33
CA VAL A 558 5.79 -12.58 26.34
C VAL A 558 6.39 -13.84 26.94
N ARG A 559 7.46 -13.71 27.74
CA ARG A 559 8.08 -14.84 28.43
C ARG A 559 7.14 -15.45 29.47
N TYR A 560 6.42 -14.65 30.24
CA TYR A 560 5.40 -15.13 31.18
C TYR A 560 4.28 -15.85 30.45
N MET A 561 3.74 -15.27 29.37
CA MET A 561 2.72 -15.91 28.53
C MET A 561 3.22 -17.21 27.90
N GLN A 562 4.48 -17.23 27.47
CA GLN A 562 5.11 -18.40 26.88
C GLN A 562 5.35 -19.50 27.92
N SER A 563 5.76 -19.15 29.14
CA SER A 563 5.86 -20.11 30.25
C SER A 563 4.51 -20.72 30.63
N TYR A 564 3.45 -19.90 30.65
CA TYR A 564 2.09 -20.37 30.92
C TYR A 564 1.57 -21.29 29.80
N ARG A 565 1.90 -20.95 28.54
CA ARG A 565 1.58 -21.77 27.37
C ARG A 565 2.38 -23.06 27.35
N GLU A 566 3.65 -23.05 27.75
CA GLU A 566 4.49 -24.24 27.87
C GLU A 566 3.98 -25.18 28.97
N ASP A 567 3.56 -24.67 30.13
CA ASP A 567 2.98 -25.49 31.19
C ASP A 567 1.61 -26.08 30.79
N SER A 568 0.78 -25.30 30.09
CA SER A 568 -0.47 -25.79 29.49
C SER A 568 -0.23 -26.84 28.40
N ALA A 569 0.76 -26.61 27.54
CA ALA A 569 1.11 -27.52 26.45
C ALA A 569 1.72 -28.82 26.98
N ARG A 570 2.56 -28.78 28.03
CA ARG A 570 3.10 -30.00 28.66
C ARG A 570 2.01 -30.83 29.34
N TYR A 571 0.95 -30.19 29.85
CA TYR A 571 -0.22 -30.87 30.39
C TYR A 571 -1.07 -31.52 29.28
N GLU A 572 -1.24 -30.84 28.14
CA GLU A 572 -1.93 -31.39 26.95
C GLU A 572 -1.13 -32.49 26.23
N GLU A 573 0.20 -32.38 26.17
CA GLU A 573 1.13 -33.33 25.53
C GLU A 573 1.24 -34.63 26.35
N ALA A 574 1.13 -34.56 27.68
CA ALA A 574 1.04 -35.74 28.55
C ALA A 574 -0.31 -36.49 28.43
N MET A 575 -1.36 -35.84 27.92
CA MET A 575 -2.72 -36.37 27.88
C MET A 575 -3.20 -36.78 26.47
N ASN A 576 -2.39 -36.53 25.42
CA ASN A 576 -2.72 -36.84 24.02
C ASN A 576 -2.03 -38.11 23.48
N PRO A 577 -2.76 -39.23 23.31
CA PRO A 577 -2.20 -40.51 22.81
C PRO A 577 -1.75 -40.47 21.33
N PHE A 578 -2.10 -39.43 20.59
CA PHE A 578 -1.76 -39.28 19.16
C PHE A 578 -0.36 -38.70 18.91
N GLU A 579 0.24 -38.03 19.88
CA GLU A 579 1.57 -37.43 19.72
C GLU A 579 2.66 -38.51 19.80
N ALA A 580 2.47 -39.49 20.67
CA ALA A 580 3.25 -40.73 20.69
C ALA A 580 3.13 -41.54 19.38
N PHE A 581 2.02 -41.41 18.66
CA PHE A 581 1.81 -42.04 17.34
C PHE A 581 2.50 -41.27 16.22
N ARG A 582 2.41 -39.93 16.19
CA ARG A 582 3.15 -39.09 15.23
C ARG A 582 4.66 -39.21 15.40
N GLY A 583 5.16 -39.39 16.62
CA GLY A 583 6.58 -39.66 16.88
C GLY A 583 7.05 -41.00 16.27
N ARG A 584 6.19 -42.02 16.26
CA ARG A 584 6.46 -43.32 15.61
C ARG A 584 6.36 -43.25 14.08
N GLU A 585 5.46 -42.43 13.53
CA GLU A 585 5.39 -42.20 12.09
C GLU A 585 6.56 -41.36 11.57
N ALA A 586 6.96 -40.30 12.29
CA ALA A 586 8.10 -39.47 11.92
C ALA A 586 9.43 -40.26 11.90
N THR A 587 9.59 -41.21 12.82
CA THR A 587 10.75 -42.12 12.83
C THR A 587 10.71 -43.13 11.68
N ARG A 588 9.53 -43.61 11.28
CA ARG A 588 9.34 -44.47 10.10
C ARG A 588 9.60 -43.72 8.80
N ALA A 589 9.16 -42.45 8.69
CA ALA A 589 9.43 -41.58 7.56
C ALA A 589 10.93 -41.26 7.41
N TYR A 590 11.63 -41.03 8.54
CA TYR A 590 13.09 -40.84 8.55
C TYR A 590 13.85 -42.06 8.03
N GLN A 591 13.36 -43.27 8.33
CA GLN A 591 13.93 -44.54 7.84
C GLN A 591 13.58 -44.86 6.38
N ALA A 592 12.63 -44.15 5.77
CA ALA A 592 12.22 -44.34 4.37
C ALA A 592 13.01 -43.46 3.37
N LEU A 593 13.77 -42.47 3.84
CA LEU A 593 14.51 -41.53 3.00
C LEU A 593 15.85 -42.09 2.48
N ASN A 594 16.31 -41.60 1.32
CA ASN A 594 17.57 -41.99 0.68
C ASN A 594 18.79 -41.49 1.51
N PRO A 595 20.00 -42.11 1.47
CA PRO A 595 21.14 -41.70 2.29
C PRO A 595 21.57 -40.24 2.10
N VAL A 596 21.45 -39.73 0.87
CA VAL A 596 21.76 -38.33 0.53
C VAL A 596 20.75 -37.37 1.13
N GLU A 597 19.46 -37.71 1.08
CA GLU A 597 18.38 -36.93 1.68
C GLU A 597 18.47 -36.93 3.21
N ARG A 598 18.89 -38.05 3.82
CA ARG A 598 19.22 -38.12 5.25
C ARG A 598 20.40 -37.23 5.58
N GLY A 599 21.42 -37.18 4.73
CA GLY A 599 22.56 -36.28 4.87
C GLY A 599 22.14 -34.81 4.85
N VAL A 600 21.33 -34.42 3.87
CA VAL A 600 20.78 -33.05 3.75
C VAL A 600 19.90 -32.73 4.94
N LEU A 601 18.97 -33.60 5.33
CA LEU A 601 18.10 -33.36 6.49
C LEU A 601 18.88 -33.26 7.80
N THR A 602 19.95 -34.04 7.96
CA THR A 602 20.81 -33.96 9.14
C THR A 602 21.58 -32.63 9.16
N LEU A 603 22.07 -32.20 8.01
CA LEU A 603 22.74 -30.90 7.86
C LEU A 603 21.79 -29.74 8.10
N THR A 604 20.60 -29.75 7.49
CA THR A 604 19.56 -28.73 7.67
C THR A 604 19.10 -28.69 9.12
N ARG A 605 18.90 -29.84 9.77
CA ARG A 605 18.51 -29.90 11.19
C ARG A 605 19.63 -29.45 12.12
N SER A 606 20.89 -29.69 11.76
CA SER A 606 22.06 -29.16 12.48
C SER A 606 22.21 -27.64 12.33
N ILE A 607 21.91 -27.09 11.15
CA ILE A 607 21.93 -25.64 10.90
C ILE A 607 20.76 -24.95 11.62
N LEU A 608 19.57 -25.55 11.59
CA LEU A 608 18.38 -25.00 12.27
C LEU A 608 18.42 -25.17 13.79
N GLY A 609 19.04 -26.24 14.28
CA GLY A 609 19.11 -26.56 15.70
C GLY A 609 20.07 -25.69 16.50
N ASN A 610 21.12 -25.15 15.87
CA ASN A 610 22.11 -24.33 16.54
C ASN A 610 21.90 -22.83 16.23
N ARG A 611 21.62 -22.03 17.27
CA ARG A 611 21.37 -20.59 17.15
C ARG A 611 22.50 -19.86 16.40
N ARG A 612 23.76 -20.25 16.61
CA ARG A 612 24.92 -19.66 15.92
C ARG A 612 25.00 -20.06 14.44
N ALA A 613 24.68 -21.31 14.11
CA ALA A 613 24.65 -21.79 12.73
C ALA A 613 23.51 -21.13 11.92
N ARG A 614 22.36 -20.91 12.56
CA ARG A 614 21.25 -20.15 11.98
C ARG A 614 21.64 -18.70 11.70
N THR A 615 22.29 -18.03 12.64
CA THR A 615 22.78 -16.65 12.42
C THR A 615 23.81 -16.62 11.29
N PHE A 616 24.76 -17.56 11.26
CA PHE A 616 25.76 -17.64 10.19
C PHE A 616 25.12 -17.89 8.81
N PHE A 617 24.12 -18.77 8.73
CA PHE A 617 23.39 -19.04 7.49
C PHE A 617 22.60 -17.80 7.02
N VAL A 618 21.97 -17.07 7.94
CA VAL A 618 21.26 -15.82 7.62
C VAL A 618 22.24 -14.73 7.16
N CYS A 619 23.38 -14.57 7.84
CA CYS A 619 24.42 -13.63 7.42
C CYS A 619 25.01 -14.01 6.05
N TYR A 620 25.22 -15.30 5.80
CA TYR A 620 25.68 -15.80 4.50
C TYR A 620 24.64 -15.52 3.40
N ALA A 621 23.37 -15.80 3.66
CA ALA A 621 22.28 -15.51 2.72
C ALA A 621 22.15 -14.00 2.45
N LEU A 622 22.25 -13.15 3.49
CA LEU A 622 22.25 -11.69 3.36
C LEU A 622 23.45 -11.17 2.58
N ALA A 623 24.66 -11.68 2.85
CA ALA A 623 25.85 -11.31 2.09
C ALA A 623 25.72 -11.68 0.61
N LEU A 624 25.12 -12.83 0.32
CA LEU A 624 24.82 -13.26 -1.05
C LEU A 624 23.78 -12.34 -1.70
N HIS A 625 22.73 -11.95 -0.98
CA HIS A 625 21.72 -11.00 -1.49
C HIS A 625 22.29 -9.59 -1.70
N LEU A 626 23.17 -9.11 -0.81
CA LEU A 626 23.87 -7.84 -0.97
C LEU A 626 24.82 -7.86 -2.15
N LEU A 627 25.52 -8.99 -2.38
CA LEU A 627 26.37 -9.17 -3.54
C LEU A 627 25.54 -9.15 -4.83
N VAL A 628 24.39 -9.84 -4.85
CA VAL A 628 23.46 -9.81 -5.98
C VAL A 628 22.91 -8.40 -6.20
N MET A 629 22.46 -7.70 -5.15
CA MET A 629 22.00 -6.32 -5.25
C MET A 629 23.09 -5.35 -5.71
N PHE A 630 24.32 -5.51 -5.23
CA PHE A 630 25.46 -4.70 -5.66
C PHE A 630 25.75 -4.91 -7.15
N THR A 631 25.73 -6.17 -7.61
CA THR A 631 25.90 -6.47 -9.04
C THR A 631 24.76 -5.90 -9.89
N VAL A 632 23.52 -5.94 -9.40
CA VAL A 632 22.36 -5.35 -10.09
C VAL A 632 22.44 -3.82 -10.08
N TYR A 633 22.91 -3.20 -8.99
CA TYR A 633 23.08 -1.75 -8.85
C TYR A 633 24.14 -1.21 -9.81
N GLU A 634 25.30 -1.86 -9.91
CA GLU A 634 26.34 -1.52 -10.91
C GLU A 634 25.81 -1.67 -12.35
N CYS A 635 25.04 -2.72 -12.62
CA CYS A 635 24.38 -2.89 -13.92
C CYS A 635 23.31 -1.80 -14.21
N THR A 636 22.70 -1.21 -13.18
CA THR A 636 21.66 -0.19 -13.35
C THR A 636 22.25 1.22 -13.41
N GLY A 637 23.31 1.52 -12.65
CA GLY A 637 23.97 2.82 -12.58
C GLY A 637 24.76 3.18 -13.84
N SER A 638 25.17 2.19 -14.65
CA SER A 638 25.83 2.43 -15.94
C SER A 638 24.86 2.88 -17.06
N SER A 639 23.56 2.96 -16.80
CA SER A 639 22.55 3.43 -17.78
C SER A 639 22.23 4.92 -17.58
N GLY A 640 23.20 5.78 -17.86
CA GLY A 640 23.03 7.23 -17.86
C GLY A 640 22.60 7.78 -19.22
N THR A 641 21.35 8.26 -19.26
CA THR A 641 20.85 9.42 -20.05
C THR A 641 21.08 9.45 -21.56
N GLN A 642 20.05 9.08 -22.35
CA GLN A 642 19.61 9.86 -23.51
C GLN A 642 18.09 9.76 -23.70
N LEU A 643 17.39 10.79 -23.23
CA LEU A 643 16.04 11.13 -23.67
C LEU A 643 16.17 11.90 -24.99
N GLN A 644 15.88 11.28 -26.14
CA GLN A 644 15.85 11.99 -27.42
C GLN A 644 14.51 11.79 -28.14
N LYS A 645 13.85 12.93 -28.38
CA LYS A 645 12.60 13.15 -29.13
C LYS A 645 12.56 12.35 -30.43
N GLN A 646 11.43 11.69 -30.69
CA GLN A 646 11.07 11.17 -32.01
C GLN A 646 10.97 12.28 -33.07
N PRO A 647 11.44 12.07 -34.31
CA PRO A 647 10.89 12.71 -35.48
C PRO A 647 10.01 11.76 -36.30
N ASN A 648 8.96 12.35 -36.86
CA ASN A 648 7.92 11.75 -37.71
C ASN A 648 8.50 11.21 -39.04
N PRO A 649 7.98 10.11 -39.61
CA PRO A 649 8.52 9.54 -40.84
C PRO A 649 7.72 10.00 -42.06
N HIS A 650 8.05 11.15 -42.63
CA HIS A 650 7.80 11.45 -44.05
C HIS A 650 8.69 12.60 -44.51
N ASN A 651 9.83 12.28 -45.13
CA ASN A 651 10.19 12.77 -46.46
C ASN A 651 11.54 12.21 -46.92
N SER A 652 11.64 12.15 -48.25
CA SER A 652 12.77 11.80 -49.12
C SER A 652 14.14 12.34 -48.73
#